data_AF-A0A1L3LV52-F1
#
_entry.id   AF-A0A1L3LV52-F1
#
_cell.length_a   1.000
_cell.length_b   1.000
_cell.length_c   1.000
_cell.angle_alpha   90.00
_cell.angle_beta   90.00
_cell.angle_gamma   90.00
#
_symmetry.space_group_name_H-M   'P 1'
#
loop_
_entity.id
_entity.type
_entity.pdbx_description
1 polymer ?
#
loop_
_entity_poly.entity_id
_entity_poly.type
_entity_poly.pdbx_seq_one_letter_code
_entity_poly.pdbx_strand_id
1 'polypeptide(L)'
;MTFDDRARDASGNFDKAKAFRLASEAAVIIWDIPAALPVAAKYTLSLPHQPVPLVSMMVPLANGRHRVLWALRPRTEPEQVEISAECSNLQSFVLRPVRDLPALDVEALFADLSPEGCLKVLNNLLTAWRSALRLSRDALFIGAVEDALYALTSGPRPANFLCPIAEGRYLVETAISAEFGEIGAIYALGANGILPLSSHFLVGAQPARAHRPCHFVIESPRPTQPLLFVFLGKKGIALRELSTGKTRYPNLQTLWAEHRGAAPLREFVVRWLSGQPEGGAATAVDLQLRLPLPSRQIVKSGTHPAAEIDLALVLSGGLIAGGWYHDPTSTFAGIDYLKENGTALPLDGNWYTFPAWARGAEEGSRTDVTGFVAWLPLDQPPGVLLQPRFQMRLASGAAKPLVPKPQPFEPAAQRNRILRAVPPQHAIDQAFRTILAPAIEDVEQRLGKTITVDCTKDYGLHEKAPLVSIVVPLYRVLDFLRFQLSGMATDPWIVSNAEIVYVLDSPEIQDQTEHLLGGLHLLHGLPMKLVVMNRNGGYARACNAGARFARGAVLVMLNSDVVPRAAGWLQKLARPLLDEMKLGAIGPKLVFEDGSLQHAGLYFARDKRGVWMNHHFHKGMPGDYPPAQVPRPVPGVTGACLVARRDIYELVGGYTEDYVIGDYEDSDLCLKIRRAGFDIAYEPSASLYHFERRSIRRSQDYMRGVASQYNAWLHTERWNGVIAELMAARLSAGEVGASLNKAAARSAA
;
A
#
# COMPACT_ATOMS: atom_id res chain seq x y z
N MET A 1 -17.82 -31.26 14.44
CA MET A 1 -18.35 -32.59 14.76
C MET A 1 -17.47 -33.11 15.88
N THR A 2 -18.07 -33.37 17.02
CA THR A 2 -17.57 -34.35 17.98
C THR A 2 -17.45 -35.70 17.25
N PHE A 3 -16.37 -36.43 17.51
CA PHE A 3 -16.13 -37.75 16.92
C PHE A 3 -17.36 -38.64 17.16
N ASP A 4 -17.81 -39.35 16.12
CA ASP A 4 -18.95 -40.26 16.23
C ASP A 4 -18.49 -41.51 17.02
N ASP A 5 -19.30 -41.97 17.97
CA ASP A 5 -18.95 -43.03 18.94
C ASP A 5 -18.88 -44.44 18.31
N ARG A 6 -18.89 -44.52 16.97
CA ARG A 6 -18.96 -45.77 16.18
C ARG A 6 -17.65 -46.53 16.07
N ALA A 7 -16.53 -46.00 16.55
CA ALA A 7 -15.20 -46.63 16.42
C ALA A 7 -14.89 -47.71 17.47
N ARG A 8 -15.88 -48.31 18.14
CA ARG A 8 -15.66 -49.14 19.36
C ARG A 8 -15.65 -50.66 19.19
N ASP A 9 -15.87 -51.21 18.00
CA ASP A 9 -15.99 -52.68 17.83
C ASP A 9 -14.76 -53.39 17.23
N ALA A 10 -13.69 -52.66 16.88
CA ALA A 10 -12.40 -53.24 16.46
C ALA A 10 -11.37 -53.08 17.59
N SER A 11 -10.82 -54.18 18.12
CA SER A 11 -9.75 -54.11 19.13
C SER A 11 -8.37 -54.11 18.48
N GLY A 12 -7.78 -52.93 18.33
CA GLY A 12 -6.41 -52.78 17.83
C GLY A 12 -5.39 -53.08 18.93
N ASN A 13 -4.97 -54.34 19.10
CA ASN A 13 -3.91 -54.66 20.08
C ASN A 13 -2.50 -54.45 19.49
N PHE A 14 -1.77 -53.44 19.99
CA PHE A 14 -0.38 -53.14 19.67
C PHE A 14 0.57 -53.19 20.89
N ASP A 15 0.28 -54.03 21.89
CA ASP A 15 1.17 -54.23 23.05
C ASP A 15 2.57 -54.72 22.62
N LYS A 16 2.66 -55.42 21.48
CA LYS A 16 3.91 -55.67 20.76
C LYS A 16 3.99 -54.77 19.53
N ALA A 17 5.15 -54.17 19.30
CA ALA A 17 5.40 -53.38 18.10
C ALA A 17 5.13 -54.19 16.81
N LYS A 18 4.40 -53.57 15.87
CA LYS A 18 4.04 -54.15 14.57
C LYS A 18 4.35 -53.16 13.47
N ALA A 19 4.80 -53.65 12.31
CA ALA A 19 5.08 -52.86 11.13
C ALA A 19 4.03 -53.10 10.05
N PHE A 20 3.57 -52.02 9.41
CA PHE A 20 2.57 -52.03 8.35
C PHE A 20 3.04 -51.22 7.16
N ARG A 21 2.58 -51.61 5.97
CA ARG A 21 2.77 -50.85 4.74
C ARG A 21 1.83 -49.64 4.73
N LEU A 22 2.42 -48.45 4.70
CA LEU A 22 1.71 -47.16 4.66
C LEU A 22 1.57 -46.63 3.21
N ALA A 23 2.56 -46.89 2.36
CA ALA A 23 2.63 -46.45 0.96
C ALA A 23 3.44 -47.47 0.14
N SER A 24 3.66 -47.22 -1.16
CA SER A 24 4.46 -48.12 -2.00
C SER A 24 5.89 -48.33 -1.47
N GLU A 25 6.49 -47.28 -0.92
CA GLU A 25 7.88 -47.25 -0.45
C GLU A 25 8.01 -46.81 1.02
N ALA A 26 6.90 -46.75 1.78
CA ALA A 26 6.92 -46.32 3.18
C ALA A 26 6.16 -47.28 4.09
N ALA A 27 6.67 -47.41 5.31
CA ALA A 27 6.08 -48.21 6.36
C ALA A 27 5.83 -47.37 7.61
N VAL A 28 4.89 -47.84 8.43
CA VAL A 28 4.64 -47.32 9.77
C VAL A 28 4.80 -48.45 10.79
N ILE A 29 5.53 -48.17 11.86
CA ILE A 29 5.66 -49.04 13.03
C ILE A 29 4.77 -48.48 14.13
N ILE A 30 3.92 -49.32 14.71
CA ILE A 30 2.94 -48.95 15.73
C ILE A 30 3.21 -49.76 17.00
N TRP A 31 3.24 -49.08 18.15
CA TRP A 31 3.43 -49.72 19.45
C TRP A 31 2.69 -48.98 20.56
N ASP A 32 1.95 -49.71 21.40
CA ASP A 32 1.27 -49.19 22.59
C ASP A 32 2.17 -49.27 23.80
N ILE A 33 2.50 -48.13 24.39
CA ILE A 33 3.39 -48.04 25.54
C ILE A 33 2.73 -48.76 26.74
N PRO A 34 3.38 -49.78 27.33
CA PRO A 34 2.91 -50.41 28.56
C PRO A 34 2.66 -49.40 29.68
N ALA A 35 1.59 -49.60 30.47
CA ALA A 35 1.23 -48.69 31.56
C ALA A 35 2.32 -48.51 32.62
N ALA A 36 3.26 -49.46 32.73
CA ALA A 36 4.40 -49.42 33.65
C ALA A 36 5.51 -48.45 33.22
N LEU A 37 5.51 -47.96 31.97
CA LEU A 37 6.55 -47.11 31.43
C LEU A 37 6.11 -45.63 31.42
N PRO A 38 7.04 -44.68 31.69
CA PRO A 38 6.70 -43.27 31.83
C PRO A 38 6.41 -42.60 30.49
N VAL A 39 5.31 -41.83 30.42
CA VAL A 39 4.92 -41.08 29.21
C VAL A 39 5.95 -40.01 28.83
N ALA A 40 6.64 -39.42 29.80
CA ALA A 40 7.64 -38.37 29.58
C ALA A 40 8.96 -38.90 28.98
N ALA A 41 9.18 -40.22 28.95
CA ALA A 41 10.40 -40.77 28.37
C ALA A 41 10.41 -40.65 26.84
N LYS A 42 11.61 -40.50 26.29
CA LYS A 42 11.83 -40.50 24.85
C LYS A 42 12.06 -41.93 24.36
N TYR A 43 11.11 -42.44 23.59
CA TYR A 43 11.19 -43.75 22.94
C TYR A 43 11.83 -43.60 21.56
N THR A 44 12.93 -44.32 21.33
CA THR A 44 13.71 -44.23 20.08
C THR A 44 13.71 -45.55 19.34
N LEU A 45 13.73 -45.45 18.01
CA LEU A 45 13.86 -46.58 17.10
C LEU A 45 15.32 -46.64 16.62
N SER A 46 16.01 -47.73 16.95
CA SER A 46 17.40 -47.98 16.55
C SER A 46 17.44 -49.05 15.47
N LEU A 47 18.12 -48.74 14.36
CA LEU A 47 18.36 -49.65 13.24
C LEU A 47 19.85 -49.63 12.89
N PRO A 48 20.40 -50.72 12.30
CA PRO A 48 21.77 -50.77 11.78
C PRO A 48 22.10 -49.60 10.84
N HIS A 49 21.11 -49.19 10.03
CA HIS A 49 21.18 -47.98 9.21
C HIS A 49 20.04 -47.05 9.58
N GLN A 50 20.36 -45.80 9.95
CA GLN A 50 19.34 -44.79 10.23
C GLN A 50 18.59 -44.38 8.96
N PRO A 51 17.27 -44.64 8.85
CA PRO A 51 16.51 -44.25 7.68
C PRO A 51 16.30 -42.73 7.66
N VAL A 52 16.47 -42.12 6.48
CA VAL A 52 16.20 -40.70 6.26
C VAL A 52 15.12 -40.58 5.18
N PRO A 53 13.89 -40.12 5.51
CA PRO A 53 13.46 -39.60 6.80
C PRO A 53 12.92 -40.69 7.75
N LEU A 54 13.09 -40.46 9.05
CA LEU A 54 12.42 -41.15 10.16
C LEU A 54 11.59 -40.13 10.94
N VAL A 55 10.26 -40.27 10.91
CA VAL A 55 9.35 -39.35 11.61
C VAL A 55 8.61 -40.10 12.70
N SER A 56 8.72 -39.63 13.94
CA SER A 56 8.05 -40.25 15.09
C SER A 56 6.97 -39.35 15.67
N MET A 57 5.90 -39.94 16.18
CA MET A 57 4.90 -39.23 16.97
C MET A 57 4.34 -40.11 18.08
N MET A 58 3.95 -39.48 19.19
CA MET A 58 3.25 -40.12 20.29
C MET A 58 1.83 -39.56 20.38
N VAL A 59 0.84 -40.44 20.52
CA VAL A 59 -0.58 -40.09 20.54
C VAL A 59 -1.30 -40.69 21.75
N PRO A 60 -2.22 -39.96 22.40
CA PRO A 60 -2.97 -40.46 23.55
C PRO A 60 -4.06 -41.46 23.15
N LEU A 61 -4.24 -42.48 23.98
CA LEU A 61 -5.33 -43.47 23.92
C LEU A 61 -6.47 -43.07 24.87
N ALA A 62 -7.69 -43.53 24.60
CA ALA A 62 -8.88 -43.26 25.41
C ALA A 62 -8.79 -43.84 26.82
N ASN A 63 -7.98 -44.89 27.01
CA ASN A 63 -7.70 -45.52 28.30
C ASN A 63 -6.57 -44.83 29.11
N GLY A 64 -6.04 -43.69 28.64
CA GLY A 64 -4.96 -42.95 29.30
C GLY A 64 -3.54 -43.43 28.98
N ARG A 65 -3.36 -44.55 28.26
CA ARG A 65 -2.06 -44.97 27.70
C ARG A 65 -1.71 -44.12 26.47
N HIS A 66 -0.52 -44.36 25.92
CA HIS A 66 -0.03 -43.67 24.73
C HIS A 66 0.45 -44.68 23.68
N ARG A 67 0.27 -44.34 22.40
CA ARG A 67 0.73 -45.09 21.23
C ARG A 67 1.85 -44.31 20.55
N VAL A 68 2.94 -44.98 20.20
CA VAL A 68 4.04 -44.41 19.42
C VAL A 68 3.97 -44.93 18.00
N LEU A 69 4.15 -44.02 17.05
CA LEU A 69 4.17 -44.28 15.62
C LEU A 69 5.50 -43.81 15.05
N TRP A 70 6.18 -44.66 14.28
CA TRP A 70 7.36 -44.30 13.49
C TRP A 70 7.09 -44.56 12.02
N ALA A 71 7.15 -43.52 11.19
CA ALA A 71 7.04 -43.62 9.75
C ALA A 71 8.40 -43.43 9.09
N LEU A 72 8.75 -44.34 8.18
CA LEU A 72 10.08 -44.41 7.56
C LEU A 72 10.02 -45.13 6.20
N ARG A 73 11.15 -45.15 5.49
CA ARG A 73 11.36 -45.96 4.28
C ARG A 73 12.29 -47.13 4.57
N PRO A 74 11.77 -48.36 4.71
CA PRO A 74 12.57 -49.56 4.94
C PRO A 74 13.51 -49.84 3.76
N ARG A 75 14.62 -50.54 4.02
CA ARG A 75 15.48 -51.06 2.94
C ARG A 75 14.86 -52.30 2.28
N THR A 76 15.48 -52.72 1.19
CA THR A 76 15.10 -53.93 0.44
C THR A 76 15.48 -55.23 1.14
N GLU A 77 16.32 -55.16 2.18
CA GLU A 77 16.76 -56.29 3.01
C GLU A 77 16.14 -56.18 4.41
N PRO A 78 15.78 -57.29 5.08
CA PRO A 78 15.28 -57.26 6.44
C PRO A 78 16.32 -56.71 7.43
N GLU A 79 15.91 -55.81 8.32
CA GLU A 79 16.79 -55.20 9.32
C GLU A 79 16.27 -55.49 10.74
N GLN A 80 17.19 -55.72 11.67
CA GLN A 80 16.86 -55.82 13.10
C GLN A 80 16.56 -54.43 13.64
N VAL A 81 15.42 -54.26 14.30
CA VAL A 81 14.98 -52.99 14.89
C VAL A 81 14.84 -53.14 16.39
N GLU A 82 15.36 -52.16 17.12
CA GLU A 82 15.26 -52.10 18.58
C GLU A 82 14.51 -50.83 19.01
N ILE A 83 13.55 -51.00 19.92
CA ILE A 83 12.87 -49.91 20.60
C ILE A 83 13.51 -49.75 21.98
N SER A 84 14.03 -48.57 22.27
CA SER A 84 14.68 -48.27 23.54
C SER A 84 14.10 -47.03 24.21
N ALA A 85 14.14 -47.01 25.53
CA ALA A 85 13.95 -45.80 26.35
C ALA A 85 15.13 -45.70 27.33
N GLU A 86 15.73 -44.51 27.47
CA GLU A 86 16.82 -44.24 28.43
C GLU A 86 17.95 -45.30 28.38
N CYS A 87 18.33 -45.72 27.17
CA CYS A 87 19.36 -46.73 26.91
C CYS A 87 19.05 -48.17 27.36
N SER A 88 17.80 -48.47 27.75
CA SER A 88 17.32 -49.84 27.98
C SER A 88 16.53 -50.34 26.76
N ASN A 89 16.89 -51.52 26.26
CA ASN A 89 16.15 -52.18 25.16
C ASN A 89 14.84 -52.75 25.70
N LEU A 90 13.71 -52.30 25.14
CA LEU A 90 12.36 -52.68 25.55
C LEU A 90 11.79 -53.78 24.64
N GLN A 91 12.08 -53.70 23.34
CA GLN A 91 11.58 -54.64 22.34
C GLN A 91 12.51 -54.70 21.14
N SER A 92 12.68 -55.90 20.58
CA SER A 92 13.37 -56.10 19.30
C SER A 92 12.53 -56.96 18.35
N PHE A 93 12.58 -56.63 17.07
CA PHE A 93 11.90 -57.37 16.00
C PHE A 93 12.57 -57.11 14.65
N VAL A 94 12.27 -57.96 13.66
CA VAL A 94 12.79 -57.81 12.29
C VAL A 94 11.82 -56.96 11.47
N LEU A 95 12.28 -55.82 10.95
CA LEU A 95 11.55 -55.02 9.98
C LEU A 95 11.81 -55.57 8.58
N ARG A 96 10.75 -56.06 7.94
CA ARG A 96 10.80 -56.59 6.57
C ARG A 96 10.67 -55.47 5.53
N PRO A 97 11.08 -55.72 4.27
CA PRO A 97 10.85 -54.79 3.16
C PRO A 97 9.37 -54.47 2.99
N VAL A 98 9.05 -53.26 2.49
CA VAL A 98 7.67 -52.74 2.40
C VAL A 98 6.71 -53.69 1.69
N ARG A 99 7.16 -54.36 0.62
CA ARG A 99 6.36 -55.32 -0.16
C ARG A 99 5.89 -56.54 0.65
N ASP A 100 6.61 -56.89 1.72
CA ASP A 100 6.37 -58.06 2.56
C ASP A 100 5.60 -57.70 3.84
N LEU A 101 5.30 -56.41 4.06
CA LEU A 101 4.52 -55.93 5.18
C LEU A 101 3.01 -55.99 4.88
N PRO A 102 2.17 -56.32 5.88
CA PRO A 102 0.73 -56.24 5.74
C PRO A 102 0.29 -54.80 5.47
N ALA A 103 -0.81 -54.61 4.73
CA ALA A 103 -1.40 -53.28 4.57
C ALA A 103 -1.78 -52.68 5.93
N LEU A 104 -1.66 -51.37 6.06
CA LEU A 104 -2.11 -50.66 7.26
C LEU A 104 -3.62 -50.85 7.43
N ASP A 105 -4.01 -51.48 8.53
CA ASP A 105 -5.40 -51.53 8.98
C ASP A 105 -5.72 -50.20 9.66
N VAL A 106 -6.44 -49.35 8.94
CA VAL A 106 -6.78 -47.99 9.40
C VAL A 106 -7.79 -48.03 10.53
N GLU A 107 -8.76 -48.95 10.53
CA GLU A 107 -9.71 -49.09 11.62
C GLU A 107 -8.99 -49.47 12.92
N ALA A 108 -8.07 -50.44 12.85
CA ALA A 108 -7.27 -50.82 14.01
C ALA A 108 -6.32 -49.70 14.48
N LEU A 109 -5.77 -48.89 13.57
CA LEU A 109 -4.92 -47.75 13.94
C LEU A 109 -5.67 -46.71 14.78
N PHE A 110 -6.91 -46.40 14.39
CA PHE A 110 -7.75 -45.41 15.07
C PHE A 110 -8.54 -45.99 16.25
N ALA A 111 -8.66 -47.31 16.34
CA ALA A 111 -9.19 -48.00 17.51
C ALA A 111 -8.44 -47.58 18.78
N ASP A 112 -9.19 -47.33 19.84
CA ASP A 112 -8.74 -46.91 21.17
C ASP A 112 -8.04 -45.54 21.24
N LEU A 113 -7.87 -44.81 20.14
CA LEU A 113 -7.33 -43.44 20.18
C LEU A 113 -8.32 -42.50 20.87
N SER A 114 -7.79 -41.55 21.66
CA SER A 114 -8.64 -40.46 22.15
C SER A 114 -9.02 -39.51 21.00
N PRO A 115 -10.05 -38.66 21.14
CA PRO A 115 -10.36 -37.59 20.18
C PRO A 115 -9.14 -36.74 19.76
N GLU A 116 -8.28 -36.41 20.72
CA GLU A 116 -7.03 -35.69 20.47
C GLU A 116 -6.04 -36.54 19.68
N GLY A 117 -5.93 -37.83 20.02
CA GLY A 117 -5.10 -38.81 19.32
C GLY A 117 -5.51 -38.93 17.84
N CYS A 118 -6.80 -39.11 17.57
CA CYS A 118 -7.34 -39.18 16.21
C CYS A 118 -6.98 -37.94 15.38
N LEU A 119 -7.21 -36.75 15.94
CA LEU A 119 -6.88 -35.49 15.27
C LEU A 119 -5.37 -35.37 14.99
N LYS A 120 -4.54 -35.77 15.95
CA LYS A 120 -3.08 -35.70 15.85
C LYS A 120 -2.54 -36.64 14.77
N VAL A 121 -3.02 -37.88 14.68
CA VAL A 121 -2.64 -38.83 13.62
C VAL A 121 -3.03 -38.29 12.26
N LEU A 122 -4.29 -37.89 12.06
CA LEU A 122 -4.74 -37.42 10.76
C LEU A 122 -4.03 -36.12 10.32
N ASN A 123 -3.84 -35.17 11.25
CA ASN A 123 -3.08 -33.97 10.95
C ASN A 123 -1.65 -34.31 10.50
N ASN A 124 -0.99 -35.28 11.14
CA ASN A 124 0.36 -35.68 10.78
C ASN A 124 0.41 -36.39 9.42
N LEU A 125 -0.57 -37.25 9.11
CA LEU A 125 -0.73 -37.85 7.78
C LEU A 125 -0.78 -36.77 6.69
N LEU A 126 -1.61 -35.74 6.85
CA LEU A 126 -1.78 -34.67 5.85
C LEU A 126 -0.60 -33.67 5.80
N THR A 127 0.14 -33.52 6.90
CA THR A 127 1.25 -32.56 7.03
C THR A 127 2.62 -33.22 6.93
N ALA A 128 3.20 -33.65 8.06
CA ALA A 128 4.58 -34.04 8.20
C ALA A 128 4.90 -35.35 7.48
N TRP A 129 4.06 -36.39 7.60
CA TRP A 129 4.33 -37.67 6.93
C TRP A 129 4.24 -37.53 5.41
N ARG A 130 3.18 -36.91 4.89
CA ARG A 130 3.03 -36.62 3.45
C ARG A 130 4.25 -35.90 2.88
N SER A 131 4.71 -34.86 3.56
CA SER A 131 5.81 -34.02 3.09
C SER A 131 7.17 -34.72 3.23
N ALA A 132 7.51 -35.20 4.43
CA ALA A 132 8.81 -35.80 4.71
C ALA A 132 9.04 -37.07 3.86
N LEU A 133 8.03 -37.95 3.78
CA LEU A 133 8.13 -39.20 3.04
C LEU A 133 7.75 -39.05 1.56
N ARG A 134 7.43 -37.83 1.08
CA ARG A 134 7.05 -37.52 -0.31
C ARG A 134 5.90 -38.40 -0.84
N LEU A 135 4.85 -38.57 -0.03
CA LEU A 135 3.75 -39.50 -0.30
C LEU A 135 2.54 -38.85 -0.99
N SER A 136 2.63 -37.57 -1.37
CA SER A 136 1.48 -36.80 -1.85
C SER A 136 0.78 -37.40 -3.08
N ARG A 137 1.49 -38.17 -3.92
CA ARG A 137 0.95 -38.80 -5.14
C ARG A 137 0.89 -40.34 -5.07
N ASP A 138 1.19 -40.92 -3.91
CA ASP A 138 1.19 -42.37 -3.75
C ASP A 138 -0.23 -42.90 -3.56
N ALA A 139 -0.67 -43.82 -4.42
CA ALA A 139 -2.06 -44.31 -4.42
C ALA A 139 -2.44 -45.07 -3.14
N LEU A 140 -1.51 -45.85 -2.57
CA LEU A 140 -1.76 -46.59 -1.33
C LEU A 140 -1.88 -45.63 -0.15
N PHE A 141 -1.03 -44.60 -0.10
CA PHE A 141 -1.10 -43.56 0.92
C PHE A 141 -2.40 -42.75 0.82
N ILE A 142 -2.81 -42.37 -0.39
CA ILE A 142 -4.07 -41.65 -0.61
C ILE A 142 -5.25 -42.48 -0.11
N GLY A 143 -5.31 -43.77 -0.47
CA GLY A 143 -6.34 -44.69 0.03
C GLY A 143 -6.35 -44.79 1.55
N ALA A 144 -5.19 -44.96 2.20
CA ALA A 144 -5.10 -45.01 3.65
C ALA A 144 -5.58 -43.70 4.33
N VAL A 145 -5.34 -42.55 3.71
CA VAL A 145 -5.86 -41.27 4.21
C VAL A 145 -7.38 -41.16 4.00
N GLU A 146 -7.90 -41.61 2.87
CA GLU A 146 -9.34 -41.66 2.60
C GLU A 146 -10.06 -42.57 3.61
N ASP A 147 -9.56 -43.78 3.82
CA ASP A 147 -10.07 -44.72 4.83
C ASP A 147 -10.08 -44.08 6.23
N ALA A 148 -9.01 -43.35 6.58
CA ALA A 148 -8.91 -42.66 7.87
C ALA A 148 -9.97 -41.55 8.01
N LEU A 149 -10.24 -40.84 6.92
CA LEU A 149 -11.27 -39.80 6.90
C LEU A 149 -12.68 -40.38 7.02
N TYR A 150 -12.96 -41.48 6.34
CA TYR A 150 -14.24 -42.18 6.45
C TYR A 150 -14.44 -42.84 7.81
N ALA A 151 -13.39 -43.34 8.44
CA ALA A 151 -13.45 -43.86 9.81
C ALA A 151 -13.76 -42.77 10.86
N LEU A 152 -13.27 -41.54 10.63
CA LEU A 152 -13.41 -40.44 11.59
C LEU A 152 -14.61 -39.51 11.33
N THR A 153 -15.29 -39.62 10.19
CA THR A 153 -16.36 -38.71 9.80
C THR A 153 -17.60 -39.48 9.33
N SER A 154 -18.79 -38.93 9.58
CA SER A 154 -20.07 -39.52 9.13
C SER A 154 -20.34 -39.38 7.62
N GLY A 155 -19.27 -39.22 6.82
CA GLY A 155 -19.31 -39.01 5.37
C GLY A 155 -19.10 -37.55 4.93
N PRO A 156 -18.72 -37.34 3.66
CA PRO A 156 -18.49 -36.02 3.12
C PRO A 156 -19.79 -35.21 3.03
N ARG A 157 -19.72 -33.93 3.40
CA ARG A 157 -20.78 -32.96 3.11
C ARG A 157 -20.51 -32.21 1.80
N PRO A 158 -21.52 -31.68 1.11
CA PRO A 158 -21.28 -31.00 -0.16
C PRO A 158 -20.43 -29.72 0.00
N ALA A 159 -19.52 -29.53 -0.94
CA ALA A 159 -18.91 -28.25 -1.31
C ALA A 159 -19.45 -27.86 -2.68
N ASN A 160 -20.16 -26.74 -2.76
CA ASN A 160 -20.86 -26.31 -3.95
C ASN A 160 -19.98 -25.33 -4.72
N PHE A 161 -19.75 -25.63 -5.99
CA PHE A 161 -19.16 -24.65 -6.90
C PHE A 161 -20.14 -23.48 -7.11
N LEU A 162 -19.67 -22.25 -6.89
CA LEU A 162 -20.49 -21.04 -7.08
C LEU A 162 -20.29 -20.46 -8.48
N CYS A 163 -19.08 -20.01 -8.79
CA CYS A 163 -18.76 -19.40 -10.09
C CYS A 163 -17.25 -19.47 -10.39
N PRO A 164 -16.84 -19.40 -11.67
CA PRO A 164 -15.47 -19.08 -12.03
C PRO A 164 -15.17 -17.63 -11.63
N ILE A 165 -14.03 -17.41 -10.96
CA ILE A 165 -13.59 -16.08 -10.50
C ILE A 165 -12.40 -15.56 -11.33
N ALA A 166 -11.61 -16.46 -11.90
CA ALA A 166 -10.56 -16.20 -12.88
C ALA A 166 -10.34 -17.46 -13.73
N GLU A 167 -9.47 -17.40 -14.74
CA GLU A 167 -9.11 -18.59 -15.53
C GLU A 167 -8.50 -19.68 -14.63
N GLY A 168 -9.03 -20.91 -14.73
CA GLY A 168 -8.62 -22.05 -13.89
C GLY A 168 -8.91 -21.90 -12.39
N ARG A 169 -9.74 -20.94 -11.98
CA ARG A 169 -9.97 -20.62 -10.57
C ARG A 169 -11.43 -20.42 -10.24
N TYR A 170 -11.84 -21.01 -9.12
CA TYR A 170 -13.24 -21.25 -8.84
C TYR A 170 -13.57 -20.93 -7.39
N LEU A 171 -14.65 -20.17 -7.19
CA LEU A 171 -15.20 -19.89 -5.87
C LEU A 171 -16.10 -21.05 -5.44
N VAL A 172 -15.87 -21.57 -4.24
CA VAL A 172 -16.59 -22.71 -3.67
C VAL A 172 -17.18 -22.32 -2.32
N GLU A 173 -18.39 -22.79 -2.04
CA GLU A 173 -19.06 -22.64 -0.74
C GLU A 173 -19.25 -24.00 -0.08
N THR A 174 -19.03 -24.05 1.23
CA THR A 174 -19.45 -25.18 2.07
C THR A 174 -19.94 -24.69 3.42
N ALA A 175 -20.38 -25.59 4.30
CA ALA A 175 -20.80 -25.29 5.66
C ALA A 175 -19.80 -25.89 6.66
N ILE A 176 -19.33 -25.12 7.64
CA ILE A 176 -18.43 -25.56 8.72
C ILE A 176 -19.16 -25.43 10.06
N SER A 177 -19.02 -26.41 10.94
CA SER A 177 -19.65 -26.38 12.27
C SER A 177 -19.16 -25.19 13.12
N ALA A 178 -20.02 -24.63 13.96
CA ALA A 178 -19.62 -23.58 14.90
C ALA A 178 -18.55 -24.06 15.90
N GLU A 179 -18.61 -25.32 16.32
CA GLU A 179 -17.69 -25.95 17.28
C GLU A 179 -16.34 -26.34 16.67
N PHE A 180 -16.21 -26.21 15.35
CA PHE A 180 -15.00 -26.58 14.59
C PHE A 180 -13.74 -25.83 15.04
N GLY A 181 -13.91 -24.67 15.65
CA GLY A 181 -12.83 -23.75 15.99
C GLY A 181 -12.27 -23.03 14.75
N GLU A 182 -11.04 -22.57 14.87
CA GLU A 182 -10.28 -21.92 13.80
C GLU A 182 -9.76 -22.97 12.81
N ILE A 183 -9.95 -22.70 11.51
CA ILE A 183 -9.42 -23.55 10.43
C ILE A 183 -7.92 -23.29 10.31
N GLY A 184 -7.10 -24.32 10.52
CA GLY A 184 -5.65 -24.22 10.38
C GLY A 184 -5.16 -24.52 8.96
N ALA A 185 -5.83 -25.44 8.25
CA ALA A 185 -5.47 -25.80 6.88
C ALA A 185 -6.64 -26.44 6.12
N ILE A 186 -6.57 -26.39 4.80
CA ILE A 186 -7.49 -27.07 3.88
C ILE A 186 -6.65 -27.89 2.90
N TYR A 187 -7.00 -29.16 2.71
CA TYR A 187 -6.36 -30.05 1.74
C TYR A 187 -7.38 -30.49 0.69
N ALA A 188 -6.94 -30.60 -0.55
CA ALA A 188 -7.68 -31.25 -1.63
C ALA A 188 -7.08 -32.65 -1.86
N LEU A 189 -7.95 -33.65 -1.91
CA LEU A 189 -7.64 -35.03 -2.27
C LEU A 189 -8.34 -35.32 -3.60
N GLY A 190 -7.61 -35.87 -4.56
CA GLY A 190 -8.15 -36.28 -5.86
C GLY A 190 -7.10 -37.01 -6.69
N ALA A 191 -7.37 -37.17 -7.99
CA ALA A 191 -6.51 -37.93 -8.90
C ALA A 191 -5.04 -37.46 -8.97
N ASN A 192 -4.79 -36.17 -8.69
CA ASN A 192 -3.45 -35.58 -8.69
C ASN A 192 -2.72 -35.70 -7.34
N GLY A 193 -3.33 -36.36 -6.36
CA GLY A 193 -2.81 -36.56 -5.02
C GLY A 193 -3.40 -35.64 -3.95
N ILE A 194 -2.71 -35.57 -2.81
CA ILE A 194 -3.07 -34.73 -1.65
C ILE A 194 -2.32 -33.39 -1.73
N LEU A 195 -3.06 -32.31 -1.97
CA LEU A 195 -2.54 -30.95 -2.18
C LEU A 195 -3.05 -30.00 -1.09
N PRO A 196 -2.18 -29.22 -0.44
CA PRO A 196 -2.64 -28.12 0.42
C PRO A 196 -3.25 -27.03 -0.46
N LEU A 197 -4.41 -26.50 -0.06
CA LEU A 197 -5.01 -25.34 -0.70
C LEU A 197 -4.49 -24.05 -0.06
N SER A 198 -4.51 -22.97 -0.84
CA SER A 198 -4.15 -21.64 -0.33
C SER A 198 -5.06 -21.25 0.87
N SER A 199 -4.51 -20.52 1.83
CA SER A 199 -5.18 -20.15 3.08
C SER A 199 -6.28 -19.08 2.93
N HIS A 200 -6.66 -18.72 1.71
CA HIS A 200 -7.70 -17.71 1.47
C HIS A 200 -9.08 -18.33 1.57
N PHE A 201 -9.68 -18.23 2.75
CA PHE A 201 -11.06 -18.60 2.99
C PHE A 201 -11.77 -17.58 3.88
N LEU A 202 -13.08 -17.47 3.70
CA LEU A 202 -13.98 -16.67 4.51
C LEU A 202 -14.96 -17.58 5.23
N VAL A 203 -14.91 -17.59 6.56
CA VAL A 203 -15.98 -18.18 7.37
C VAL A 203 -16.99 -17.07 7.71
N GLY A 204 -18.22 -17.22 7.25
CA GLY A 204 -19.28 -16.24 7.50
C GLY A 204 -19.65 -16.13 8.99
N ALA A 205 -20.21 -14.97 9.34
CA ALA A 205 -20.74 -14.72 10.67
C ALA A 205 -21.87 -15.70 11.02
N GLN A 206 -22.04 -16.03 12.30
CA GLN A 206 -23.09 -16.93 12.80
C GLN A 206 -24.47 -16.44 12.35
N PRO A 207 -25.22 -17.21 11.55
CA PRO A 207 -26.67 -17.21 11.68
C PRO A 207 -27.02 -18.09 12.88
N ALA A 208 -28.27 -18.05 13.35
CA ALA A 208 -28.82 -18.86 14.45
C ALA A 208 -28.79 -20.41 14.23
N ARG A 209 -27.86 -20.94 13.43
CA ARG A 209 -27.70 -22.36 13.06
C ARG A 209 -26.35 -22.88 13.55
N ALA A 210 -26.30 -24.18 13.86
CA ALA A 210 -25.08 -24.89 14.27
C ALA A 210 -23.92 -24.88 13.24
N HIS A 211 -24.15 -24.37 12.02
CA HIS A 211 -23.18 -24.34 10.92
C HIS A 211 -23.08 -22.95 10.28
N ARG A 212 -21.86 -22.56 9.92
CA ARG A 212 -21.47 -21.31 9.29
C ARG A 212 -21.08 -21.55 7.82
N PRO A 213 -21.46 -20.68 6.88
CA PRO A 213 -20.95 -20.78 5.52
C PRO A 213 -19.45 -20.53 5.50
N CYS A 214 -18.73 -21.23 4.63
CA CYS A 214 -17.31 -21.10 4.41
C CYS A 214 -17.05 -21.02 2.90
N HIS A 215 -16.44 -19.93 2.46
CA HIS A 215 -16.08 -19.69 1.07
C HIS A 215 -14.59 -19.80 0.91
N PHE A 216 -14.12 -20.41 -0.17
CA PHE A 216 -12.70 -20.55 -0.48
C PHE A 216 -12.52 -20.65 -1.99
N VAL A 217 -11.30 -20.38 -2.45
CA VAL A 217 -10.95 -20.46 -3.87
C VAL A 217 -10.12 -21.71 -4.12
N ILE A 218 -10.46 -22.45 -5.16
CA ILE A 218 -9.68 -23.59 -5.64
C ILE A 218 -9.05 -23.25 -6.99
N GLU A 219 -7.84 -23.78 -7.22
CA GLU A 219 -7.15 -23.70 -8.50
C GLU A 219 -7.22 -25.07 -9.16
N SER A 220 -7.84 -25.15 -10.34
CA SER A 220 -7.92 -26.36 -11.14
C SER A 220 -8.23 -26.01 -12.59
N PRO A 221 -7.59 -26.62 -13.60
CA PRO A 221 -7.91 -26.36 -15.01
C PRO A 221 -9.31 -26.90 -15.39
N ARG A 222 -9.77 -27.97 -14.73
CA ARG A 222 -11.16 -28.48 -14.74
C ARG A 222 -11.39 -29.21 -13.41
N PRO A 223 -12.38 -28.84 -12.60
CA PRO A 223 -12.70 -29.59 -11.40
C PRO A 223 -13.33 -30.93 -11.81
N THR A 224 -12.52 -31.96 -12.02
CA THR A 224 -12.99 -33.33 -12.30
C THR A 224 -13.24 -34.06 -10.98
N GLN A 225 -14.43 -34.68 -10.85
CA GLN A 225 -14.83 -35.42 -9.66
C GLN A 225 -14.17 -36.80 -9.54
N PRO A 226 -14.10 -37.36 -8.31
CA PRO A 226 -14.37 -36.69 -7.03
C PRO A 226 -13.13 -35.96 -6.49
N LEU A 227 -13.33 -34.71 -6.08
CA LEU A 227 -12.35 -33.89 -5.35
C LEU A 227 -12.90 -33.76 -3.92
N LEU A 228 -12.22 -34.40 -2.96
CA LEU A 228 -12.53 -34.29 -1.55
C LEU A 228 -11.73 -33.13 -0.94
N PHE A 229 -12.36 -32.32 -0.10
CA PHE A 229 -11.70 -31.28 0.68
C PHE A 229 -11.71 -31.63 2.16
N VAL A 230 -10.52 -31.61 2.78
CA VAL A 230 -10.34 -31.87 4.20
C VAL A 230 -9.98 -30.57 4.89
N PHE A 231 -10.89 -30.10 5.72
CA PHE A 231 -10.66 -28.97 6.61
C PHE A 231 -10.09 -29.50 7.92
N LEU A 232 -8.95 -28.96 8.34
CA LEU A 232 -8.34 -29.21 9.64
C LEU A 232 -8.56 -27.99 10.54
N GLY A 233 -9.23 -28.21 11.67
CA GLY A 233 -9.44 -27.18 12.69
C GLY A 233 -8.79 -27.58 14.01
N LYS A 234 -8.64 -26.61 14.93
CA LYS A 234 -8.09 -26.85 16.28
C LYS A 234 -8.89 -27.89 17.09
N LYS A 235 -10.19 -28.04 16.80
CA LYS A 235 -11.12 -28.88 17.57
C LYS A 235 -11.76 -30.01 16.77
N GLY A 236 -11.39 -30.21 15.49
CA GLY A 236 -11.99 -31.26 14.68
C GLY A 236 -11.63 -31.21 13.20
N ILE A 237 -12.23 -32.15 12.45
CA ILE A 237 -12.01 -32.35 11.01
C ILE A 237 -13.35 -32.26 10.27
N ALA A 238 -13.32 -31.72 9.06
CA ALA A 238 -14.50 -31.59 8.22
C ALA A 238 -14.17 -32.06 6.80
N LEU A 239 -14.79 -33.18 6.41
CA LEU A 239 -14.68 -33.74 5.07
C LEU A 239 -15.77 -33.18 4.16
N ARG A 240 -15.39 -32.69 2.99
CA ARG A 240 -16.31 -32.17 1.97
C ARG A 240 -16.06 -32.82 0.64
N GLU A 241 -17.09 -32.93 -0.18
CA GLU A 241 -17.00 -33.42 -1.55
C GLU A 241 -17.50 -32.36 -2.51
N LEU A 242 -16.73 -32.09 -3.56
CA LEU A 242 -17.10 -31.13 -4.58
C LEU A 242 -18.30 -31.64 -5.38
N SER A 243 -19.45 -30.96 -5.24
CA SER A 243 -20.65 -31.23 -6.02
C SER A 243 -20.62 -30.46 -7.34
N THR A 244 -20.51 -31.17 -8.47
CA THR A 244 -20.58 -30.58 -9.82
C THR A 244 -21.96 -30.79 -10.48
N GLY A 245 -23.04 -30.70 -9.69
CA GLY A 245 -24.39 -31.06 -10.13
C GLY A 245 -25.10 -30.09 -11.08
N LYS A 246 -24.51 -28.94 -11.45
CA LYS A 246 -25.14 -27.98 -12.39
C LYS A 246 -24.49 -28.05 -13.76
N THR A 247 -25.31 -28.10 -14.82
CA THR A 247 -24.88 -28.02 -16.23
C THR A 247 -24.28 -26.66 -16.60
N ARG A 248 -24.64 -25.59 -15.88
CA ARG A 248 -24.11 -24.25 -16.08
C ARG A 248 -24.09 -23.49 -14.75
N TYR A 249 -22.99 -22.81 -14.48
CA TYR A 249 -22.80 -21.99 -13.29
C TYR A 249 -22.88 -20.50 -13.64
N PRO A 250 -23.37 -19.64 -12.72
CA PRO A 250 -23.36 -18.21 -12.93
C PRO A 250 -21.93 -17.71 -13.15
N ASN A 251 -21.79 -16.62 -13.91
CA ASN A 251 -20.51 -15.92 -13.97
C ASN A 251 -20.34 -15.02 -12.73
N LEU A 252 -19.14 -14.47 -12.55
CA LEU A 252 -18.81 -13.63 -11.40
C LEU A 252 -19.74 -12.41 -11.24
N GLN A 253 -20.17 -11.79 -12.34
CA GLN A 253 -21.06 -10.62 -12.29
C GLN A 253 -22.46 -10.99 -11.80
N THR A 254 -23.00 -12.13 -12.24
CA THR A 254 -24.29 -12.64 -11.77
C THR A 254 -24.22 -12.96 -10.28
N LEU A 255 -23.19 -13.67 -9.83
CA LEU A 255 -22.98 -13.96 -8.41
C LEU A 255 -22.88 -12.66 -7.58
N TRP A 256 -22.11 -11.70 -8.07
CA TRP A 256 -21.94 -10.40 -7.41
C TRP A 256 -23.27 -9.65 -7.22
N ALA A 257 -24.19 -9.77 -8.19
CA ALA A 257 -25.52 -9.19 -8.11
C ALA A 257 -26.44 -9.94 -7.14
N GLU A 258 -26.46 -11.28 -7.19
CA GLU A 258 -27.26 -12.13 -6.29
C GLU A 258 -26.86 -11.92 -4.82
N HIS A 259 -25.57 -11.70 -4.56
CA HIS A 259 -25.01 -11.52 -3.22
C HIS A 259 -24.83 -10.05 -2.81
N ARG A 260 -25.66 -9.14 -3.32
CA ARG A 260 -25.55 -7.68 -3.06
C ARG A 260 -25.43 -7.33 -1.57
N GLY A 261 -26.17 -8.04 -0.71
CA GLY A 261 -26.18 -7.84 0.75
C GLY A 261 -25.10 -8.60 1.53
N ALA A 262 -24.39 -9.55 0.90
CA ALA A 262 -23.38 -10.38 1.55
C ALA A 262 -22.01 -9.67 1.56
N ALA A 263 -21.93 -8.59 2.33
CA ALA A 263 -20.76 -7.71 2.33
C ALA A 263 -19.42 -8.43 2.63
N PRO A 264 -19.34 -9.38 3.59
CA PRO A 264 -18.11 -10.15 3.83
C PRO A 264 -17.65 -10.97 2.61
N LEU A 265 -18.58 -11.63 1.90
CA LEU A 265 -18.27 -12.42 0.71
C LEU A 265 -17.73 -11.54 -0.42
N ARG A 266 -18.36 -10.37 -0.61
CA ARG A 266 -17.94 -9.42 -1.63
C ARG A 266 -16.55 -8.85 -1.35
N GLU A 267 -16.25 -8.55 -0.10
CA GLU A 267 -14.92 -8.10 0.33
C GLU A 267 -13.86 -9.20 0.12
N PHE A 268 -14.17 -10.46 0.47
CA PHE A 268 -13.29 -11.60 0.21
C PHE A 268 -12.95 -11.75 -1.28
N VAL A 269 -13.96 -11.68 -2.15
CA VAL A 269 -13.77 -11.72 -3.61
C VAL A 269 -12.89 -10.57 -4.11
N VAL A 270 -13.12 -9.35 -3.64
CA VAL A 270 -12.32 -8.16 -4.01
C VAL A 270 -10.87 -8.29 -3.57
N ARG A 271 -10.63 -8.74 -2.33
CA ARG A 271 -9.29 -8.96 -1.79
C ARG A 271 -8.54 -10.02 -2.59
N TRP A 272 -9.19 -11.15 -2.83
CA TRP A 272 -8.61 -12.25 -3.59
C TRP A 272 -8.24 -11.81 -5.02
N LEU A 273 -9.15 -11.09 -5.70
CA LEU A 273 -8.90 -10.54 -7.04
C LEU A 273 -7.77 -9.49 -7.05
N SER A 274 -7.70 -8.64 -6.03
CA SER A 274 -6.66 -7.60 -5.92
C SER A 274 -5.25 -8.18 -5.82
N GLY A 275 -5.10 -9.41 -5.31
CA GLY A 275 -3.83 -10.11 -5.26
C GLY A 275 -3.41 -10.79 -6.57
N GLN A 276 -4.22 -10.72 -7.63
CA GLN A 276 -3.94 -11.42 -8.89
C GLN A 276 -3.16 -10.53 -9.89
N PRO A 277 -2.14 -11.09 -10.59
CA PRO A 277 -1.29 -10.33 -11.50
C PRO A 277 -1.97 -9.88 -12.81
N GLU A 278 -3.03 -10.57 -13.25
CA GLU A 278 -3.66 -10.36 -14.56
C GLU A 278 -4.97 -9.56 -14.47
N GLY A 279 -4.89 -8.25 -14.28
CA GLY A 279 -6.06 -7.37 -14.31
C GLY A 279 -7.07 -7.57 -13.18
N GLY A 280 -6.78 -8.43 -12.19
CA GLY A 280 -7.68 -8.73 -11.08
C GLY A 280 -8.04 -7.51 -10.25
N ALA A 281 -7.10 -6.59 -10.03
CA ALA A 281 -7.38 -5.30 -9.39
C ALA A 281 -8.38 -4.44 -10.20
N ALA A 282 -8.25 -4.40 -11.52
CA ALA A 282 -9.19 -3.67 -12.39
C ALA A 282 -10.58 -4.32 -12.37
N THR A 283 -10.66 -5.65 -12.38
CA THR A 283 -11.93 -6.39 -12.21
C THR A 283 -12.57 -6.10 -10.85
N ALA A 284 -11.79 -6.08 -9.78
CA ALA A 284 -12.28 -5.77 -8.44
C ALA A 284 -12.84 -4.33 -8.35
N VAL A 285 -12.19 -3.37 -9.00
CA VAL A 285 -12.68 -1.99 -9.11
C VAL A 285 -13.98 -1.93 -9.91
N ASP A 286 -14.03 -2.54 -11.09
CA ASP A 286 -15.22 -2.56 -11.96
C ASP A 286 -16.45 -3.14 -11.23
N LEU A 287 -16.29 -4.27 -10.54
CA LEU A 287 -17.36 -4.91 -9.76
C LEU A 287 -17.91 -3.97 -8.67
N GLN A 288 -17.03 -3.29 -7.93
CA GLN A 288 -17.42 -2.37 -6.86
C GLN A 288 -18.12 -1.12 -7.39
N LEU A 289 -17.69 -0.59 -8.54
CA LEU A 289 -18.29 0.61 -9.15
C LEU A 289 -19.63 0.32 -9.83
N ARG A 290 -19.78 -0.81 -10.52
CA ARG A 290 -21.03 -1.17 -11.21
C ARG A 290 -22.18 -1.43 -10.27
N LEU A 291 -21.92 -2.17 -9.19
CA LEU A 291 -22.94 -2.53 -8.22
C LEU A 291 -22.41 -2.34 -6.79
N PRO A 292 -22.29 -1.11 -6.29
CA PRO A 292 -21.72 -0.86 -4.97
C PRO A 292 -22.53 -1.50 -3.84
N LEU A 293 -21.88 -1.69 -2.70
CA LEU A 293 -22.59 -1.99 -1.46
C LEU A 293 -23.54 -0.81 -1.14
N PRO A 294 -24.77 -1.07 -0.65
CA PRO A 294 -25.64 -0.01 -0.19
C PRO A 294 -24.94 0.81 0.90
N SER A 295 -24.73 2.11 0.65
CA SER A 295 -24.17 3.01 1.64
C SER A 295 -25.07 3.07 2.88
N ARG A 296 -24.46 3.04 4.06
CA ARG A 296 -25.16 3.09 5.35
C ARG A 296 -24.56 4.20 6.19
N GLN A 297 -25.40 5.19 6.47
CA GLN A 297 -25.17 6.21 7.48
C GLN A 297 -26.22 6.04 8.58
N ILE A 298 -25.91 6.43 9.80
CA ILE A 298 -26.89 6.44 10.88
C ILE A 298 -27.54 7.81 10.86
N VAL A 299 -28.80 7.82 10.44
CA VAL A 299 -29.58 9.04 10.25
C VAL A 299 -29.71 9.80 11.58
N LYS A 300 -29.68 11.12 11.48
CA LYS A 300 -29.83 12.02 12.62
C LYS A 300 -31.17 11.83 13.32
N SER A 301 -31.14 11.85 14.65
CA SER A 301 -32.34 12.03 15.47
C SER A 301 -32.01 12.95 16.65
N GLY A 302 -33.04 13.50 17.31
CA GLY A 302 -32.87 14.31 18.51
C GLY A 302 -32.46 13.50 19.75
N THR A 303 -32.53 12.18 19.70
CA THR A 303 -32.45 11.30 20.88
C THR A 303 -31.41 10.19 20.76
N HIS A 304 -30.88 9.92 19.57
CA HIS A 304 -29.94 8.83 19.32
C HIS A 304 -28.69 9.33 18.59
N PRO A 305 -27.53 8.70 18.83
CA PRO A 305 -26.32 9.04 18.10
C PRO A 305 -26.45 8.75 16.61
N ALA A 306 -25.84 9.62 15.82
CA ALA A 306 -25.78 9.56 14.37
C ALA A 306 -24.34 9.68 13.89
N ALA A 307 -24.02 9.07 12.75
CA ALA A 307 -22.66 9.08 12.21
C ALA A 307 -22.65 8.76 10.71
N GLU A 308 -21.64 9.28 10.02
CA GLU A 308 -21.33 8.99 8.62
C GLU A 308 -19.81 8.83 8.46
N ILE A 309 -19.41 7.94 7.55
CA ILE A 309 -18.04 7.85 7.03
C ILE A 309 -18.07 8.37 5.59
N ASP A 310 -17.36 9.46 5.31
CA ASP A 310 -17.31 10.08 3.98
C ASP A 310 -15.97 9.85 3.26
N LEU A 311 -14.90 9.67 4.03
CA LEU A 311 -13.55 9.30 3.62
C LEU A 311 -13.20 7.93 4.18
N ALA A 312 -12.79 7.00 3.32
CA ALA A 312 -12.33 5.69 3.77
C ALA A 312 -11.36 5.06 2.76
N LEU A 313 -10.12 5.54 2.71
CA LEU A 313 -9.14 5.09 1.72
C LEU A 313 -8.24 4.03 2.32
N VAL A 314 -8.27 2.85 1.70
CA VAL A 314 -7.26 1.82 1.92
C VAL A 314 -6.02 2.14 1.10
N LEU A 315 -4.91 2.31 1.79
CA LEU A 315 -3.57 2.65 1.27
C LEU A 315 -2.60 1.51 1.59
N SER A 316 -1.36 1.57 1.09
CA SER A 316 -0.41 0.46 1.28
C SER A 316 0.02 0.30 2.75
N GLY A 317 0.13 1.41 3.49
CA GLY A 317 0.52 1.43 4.90
C GLY A 317 -0.63 1.39 5.92
N GLY A 318 -1.89 1.46 5.47
CA GLY A 318 -3.02 1.56 6.40
C GLY A 318 -4.32 2.07 5.78
N LEU A 319 -5.27 2.41 6.65
CA LEU A 319 -6.58 2.95 6.31
C LEU A 319 -6.68 4.37 6.88
N ILE A 320 -6.94 5.36 6.03
CA ILE A 320 -7.40 6.68 6.48
C ILE A 320 -8.92 6.71 6.42
N ALA A 321 -9.54 7.06 7.55
CA ALA A 321 -10.97 7.20 7.68
C ALA A 321 -11.33 8.60 8.18
N GLY A 322 -12.42 9.16 7.67
CA GLY A 322 -12.93 10.46 8.10
C GLY A 322 -14.44 10.54 7.92
N GLY A 323 -15.04 11.47 8.64
CA GLY A 323 -16.47 11.69 8.62
C GLY A 323 -16.93 12.56 9.77
N TRP A 324 -18.16 12.32 10.23
CA TRP A 324 -18.75 13.05 11.35
C TRP A 324 -19.62 12.14 12.21
N TYR A 325 -19.79 12.52 13.47
CA TYR A 325 -20.77 11.95 14.39
C TYR A 325 -21.48 13.05 15.19
N HIS A 326 -22.69 12.74 15.63
CA HIS A 326 -23.52 13.59 16.48
C HIS A 326 -24.01 12.74 17.65
N ASP A 327 -23.72 13.19 18.87
CA ASP A 327 -24.03 12.44 20.10
C ASP A 327 -24.75 13.33 21.11
N PRO A 328 -26.08 13.49 20.98
CA PRO A 328 -26.86 14.38 21.86
C PRO A 328 -27.03 13.82 23.28
N THR A 329 -26.79 12.53 23.48
CA THR A 329 -27.06 11.82 24.74
C THR A 329 -25.81 11.23 25.40
N SER A 330 -24.62 11.56 24.89
CA SER A 330 -23.32 11.03 25.38
C SER A 330 -23.26 9.50 25.40
N THR A 331 -23.83 8.85 24.37
CA THR A 331 -23.87 7.38 24.25
C THR A 331 -22.95 6.82 23.17
N PHE A 332 -22.28 7.67 22.39
CA PHE A 332 -21.26 7.28 21.42
C PHE A 332 -19.98 6.82 22.13
N ALA A 333 -19.43 5.66 21.73
CA ALA A 333 -18.23 5.10 22.33
C ALA A 333 -17.05 4.94 21.35
N GLY A 334 -17.27 5.11 20.04
CA GLY A 334 -16.22 5.03 19.02
C GLY A 334 -16.70 4.46 17.68
N ILE A 335 -15.77 4.37 16.73
CA ILE A 335 -16.00 3.72 15.43
C ILE A 335 -14.90 2.69 15.19
N ASP A 336 -15.30 1.51 14.74
CA ASP A 336 -14.38 0.43 14.43
C ASP A 336 -14.41 0.09 12.93
N TYR A 337 -13.25 -0.15 12.32
CA TYR A 337 -13.12 -0.78 11.01
C TYR A 337 -13.37 -2.30 11.12
N LEU A 338 -14.19 -2.86 10.23
CA LEU A 338 -14.52 -4.28 10.20
C LEU A 338 -13.74 -5.00 9.11
N LYS A 339 -12.87 -5.94 9.50
CA LYS A 339 -12.24 -6.89 8.58
C LYS A 339 -13.26 -7.86 7.98
N GLU A 340 -12.89 -8.54 6.89
CA GLU A 340 -13.72 -9.54 6.21
C GLU A 340 -14.19 -10.68 7.12
N ASN A 341 -13.33 -11.10 8.06
CA ASN A 341 -13.59 -12.16 9.04
C ASN A 341 -14.48 -11.68 10.22
N GLY A 342 -14.89 -10.41 10.22
CA GLY A 342 -15.70 -9.79 11.27
C GLY A 342 -14.92 -9.22 12.44
N THR A 343 -13.58 -9.33 12.48
CA THR A 343 -12.76 -8.67 13.50
C THR A 343 -12.93 -7.15 13.40
N ALA A 344 -13.31 -6.52 14.51
CA ALA A 344 -13.42 -5.07 14.64
C ALA A 344 -12.09 -4.47 15.14
N LEU A 345 -11.58 -3.46 14.44
CA LEU A 345 -10.41 -2.69 14.82
C LEU A 345 -10.83 -1.25 15.15
N PRO A 346 -10.70 -0.80 16.41
CA PRO A 346 -11.05 0.57 16.80
C PRO A 346 -10.18 1.60 16.07
N LEU A 347 -10.79 2.71 15.64
CA LEU A 347 -10.06 3.84 15.06
C LEU A 347 -9.48 4.79 16.13
N ASP A 348 -9.89 4.62 17.39
CA ASP A 348 -9.65 5.52 18.51
C ASP A 348 -8.15 5.73 18.85
N GLY A 349 -7.26 4.84 18.40
CA GLY A 349 -5.83 4.89 18.71
C GLY A 349 -5.06 6.06 18.07
N ASN A 350 -5.55 6.61 16.96
CA ASN A 350 -4.94 7.74 16.28
C ASN A 350 -6.02 8.56 15.55
N TRP A 351 -6.80 9.25 16.38
CA TRP A 351 -8.06 9.90 16.05
C TRP A 351 -8.00 11.37 16.41
N TYR A 352 -8.40 12.25 15.49
CA TYR A 352 -8.48 13.69 15.71
C TYR A 352 -9.88 14.21 15.42
N THR A 353 -10.45 14.97 16.35
CA THR A 353 -11.78 15.58 16.22
C THR A 353 -11.73 17.09 16.07
N PHE A 354 -12.76 17.64 15.45
CA PHE A 354 -12.94 19.07 15.30
C PHE A 354 -14.43 19.43 15.17
N PRO A 355 -14.83 20.68 15.51
CA PRO A 355 -16.17 21.17 15.23
C PRO A 355 -16.47 21.13 13.72
N ALA A 356 -17.62 20.57 13.37
CA ALA A 356 -18.10 20.50 12.00
C ALA A 356 -19.61 20.73 11.94
N TRP A 357 -20.16 20.78 10.73
CA TRP A 357 -21.59 20.87 10.51
C TRP A 357 -22.00 19.88 9.42
N ALA A 358 -23.17 19.28 9.58
CA ALA A 358 -23.77 18.40 8.58
C ALA A 358 -25.13 18.97 8.15
N ARG A 359 -25.51 18.80 6.87
CA ARG A 359 -26.84 19.19 6.37
C ARG A 359 -27.93 18.48 7.17
N GLY A 360 -28.87 19.24 7.74
CA GLY A 360 -29.98 18.70 8.53
C GLY A 360 -31.09 18.09 7.66
N ALA A 361 -32.18 17.66 8.29
CA ALA A 361 -33.29 16.99 7.62
C ALA A 361 -34.12 17.95 6.74
N GLU A 362 -34.15 19.23 7.08
CA GLU A 362 -34.81 20.27 6.29
C GLU A 362 -33.83 20.93 5.31
N GLU A 363 -34.34 21.29 4.13
CA GLU A 363 -33.55 21.94 3.08
C GLU A 363 -32.97 23.27 3.58
N GLY A 364 -31.64 23.36 3.66
CA GLY A 364 -30.93 24.53 4.18
C GLY A 364 -30.55 24.51 5.66
N SER A 365 -31.07 23.55 6.45
CA SER A 365 -30.72 23.42 7.88
C SER A 365 -29.29 22.89 8.07
N ARG A 366 -28.58 23.42 9.09
CA ARG A 366 -27.26 22.94 9.53
C ARG A 366 -27.37 22.43 10.96
N THR A 367 -26.79 21.26 11.21
CA THR A 367 -26.67 20.70 12.56
C THR A 367 -25.20 20.68 12.93
N ASP A 368 -24.87 21.16 14.12
CA ASP A 368 -23.52 21.03 14.66
C ASP A 368 -23.23 19.55 14.93
N VAL A 369 -22.08 19.10 14.46
CA VAL A 369 -21.61 17.72 14.59
C VAL A 369 -20.13 17.76 14.94
N THR A 370 -19.61 16.62 15.40
CA THR A 370 -18.17 16.46 15.58
C THR A 370 -17.60 15.78 14.34
N GLY A 371 -16.77 16.51 13.60
CA GLY A 371 -15.98 15.94 12.51
C GLY A 371 -14.80 15.17 13.08
N PHE A 372 -14.34 14.15 12.35
CA PHE A 372 -13.16 13.39 12.73
C PHE A 372 -12.36 12.93 11.52
N VAL A 373 -11.08 12.67 11.76
CA VAL A 373 -10.19 11.93 10.87
C VAL A 373 -9.33 10.99 11.71
N ALA A 374 -9.03 9.81 11.17
CA ALA A 374 -8.23 8.80 11.85
C ALA A 374 -7.33 8.05 10.85
N TRP A 375 -6.16 7.64 11.33
CA TRP A 375 -5.25 6.75 10.60
C TRP A 375 -5.09 5.43 11.35
N LEU A 376 -5.47 4.33 10.70
CA LEU A 376 -5.34 2.98 11.22
C LEU A 376 -4.25 2.23 10.44
N PRO A 377 -3.08 1.98 11.04
CA PRO A 377 -2.07 1.10 10.43
C PRO A 377 -2.63 -0.30 10.21
N LEU A 378 -2.32 -0.92 9.07
CA LEU A 378 -2.73 -2.28 8.73
C LEU A 378 -1.51 -3.10 8.32
N ASP A 379 -1.33 -4.28 8.93
CA ASP A 379 -0.18 -5.16 8.66
C ASP A 379 -0.12 -5.67 7.21
N GLN A 380 -1.30 -5.78 6.58
CA GLN A 380 -1.43 -6.17 5.18
C GLN A 380 -2.49 -5.29 4.52
N PRO A 381 -2.17 -4.63 3.39
CA PRO A 381 -3.14 -3.83 2.67
C PRO A 381 -4.22 -4.76 2.08
N PRO A 382 -5.51 -4.55 2.34
CA PRO A 382 -6.59 -5.40 1.88
C PRO A 382 -6.90 -5.28 0.37
N GLY A 383 -5.91 -4.92 -0.45
CA GLY A 383 -6.09 -4.69 -1.88
C GLY A 383 -6.94 -3.45 -2.19
N VAL A 384 -7.54 -3.41 -3.38
CA VAL A 384 -8.30 -2.25 -3.87
C VAL A 384 -9.74 -2.32 -3.36
N LEU A 385 -9.93 -1.96 -2.08
CA LEU A 385 -11.23 -1.93 -1.41
C LEU A 385 -11.82 -0.51 -1.40
N LEU A 386 -12.87 -0.28 -2.19
CA LEU A 386 -13.49 1.04 -2.37
C LEU A 386 -14.58 1.34 -1.34
N GLN A 387 -15.08 0.34 -0.62
CA GLN A 387 -16.09 0.50 0.43
C GLN A 387 -15.74 -0.34 1.67
N PRO A 388 -14.64 -0.01 2.38
CA PRO A 388 -14.34 -0.62 3.67
C PRO A 388 -15.52 -0.44 4.64
N ARG A 389 -15.79 -1.46 5.46
CA ARG A 389 -16.96 -1.50 6.35
C ARG A 389 -16.58 -1.03 7.74
N PHE A 390 -17.50 -0.36 8.40
CA PHE A 390 -17.31 0.15 9.75
C PHE A 390 -18.52 -0.18 10.63
N GLN A 391 -18.37 0.02 11.93
CA GLN A 391 -19.47 0.06 12.88
C GLN A 391 -19.28 1.20 13.87
N MET A 392 -20.38 1.84 14.26
CA MET A 392 -20.42 2.75 15.39
C MET A 392 -20.72 1.94 16.65
N ARG A 393 -19.83 2.04 17.63
CA ARG A 393 -19.95 1.40 18.94
C ARG A 393 -20.63 2.35 19.92
N LEU A 394 -21.63 1.85 20.64
CA LEU A 394 -22.34 2.58 21.68
C LEU A 394 -21.85 2.15 23.08
N ALA A 395 -21.99 3.02 24.06
CA ALA A 395 -21.63 2.75 25.46
C ALA A 395 -22.39 1.55 26.06
N SER A 396 -23.56 1.21 25.50
CA SER A 396 -24.34 0.02 25.86
C SER A 396 -23.74 -1.31 25.37
N GLY A 397 -22.69 -1.27 24.55
CA GLY A 397 -22.14 -2.44 23.85
C GLY A 397 -22.83 -2.75 22.51
N ALA A 398 -23.91 -2.04 22.16
CA ALA A 398 -24.54 -2.20 20.85
C ALA A 398 -23.66 -1.61 19.74
N ALA A 399 -23.70 -2.23 18.55
CA ALA A 399 -22.99 -1.77 17.37
C ALA A 399 -23.95 -1.53 16.21
N LYS A 400 -23.75 -0.43 15.48
CA LYS A 400 -24.56 -0.07 14.29
C LYS A 400 -23.66 -0.01 13.04
N PRO A 401 -24.01 -0.69 11.94
CA PRO A 401 -23.14 -0.75 10.75
C PRO A 401 -23.10 0.57 9.99
N LEU A 402 -21.91 0.92 9.51
CA LEU A 402 -21.62 2.07 8.65
C LEU A 402 -20.92 1.59 7.37
N VAL A 403 -21.36 2.07 6.23
CA VAL A 403 -20.79 1.73 4.91
C VAL A 403 -20.66 3.02 4.09
N PRO A 404 -19.44 3.46 3.76
CA PRO A 404 -19.23 4.68 2.99
C PRO A 404 -19.71 4.49 1.54
N LYS A 405 -19.86 5.61 0.83
CA LYS A 405 -19.98 5.58 -0.65
C LYS A 405 -18.66 5.07 -1.27
N PRO A 406 -18.69 4.53 -2.51
CA PRO A 406 -17.48 4.15 -3.22
C PRO A 406 -16.44 5.26 -3.24
N GLN A 407 -15.24 4.91 -2.80
CA GLN A 407 -14.11 5.81 -2.68
C GLN A 407 -13.28 5.82 -3.98
N PRO A 408 -12.56 6.92 -4.29
CA PRO A 408 -11.69 6.95 -5.46
C PRO A 408 -10.52 5.97 -5.34
N PHE A 409 -10.15 5.37 -6.47
CA PHE A 409 -8.99 4.47 -6.58
C PHE A 409 -7.77 5.14 -7.23
N GLU A 410 -7.98 6.16 -8.06
CA GLU A 410 -6.89 6.93 -8.69
C GLU A 410 -6.11 7.76 -7.65
N PRO A 411 -4.76 7.64 -7.57
CA PRO A 411 -3.95 8.32 -6.55
C PRO A 411 -4.19 9.83 -6.47
N ALA A 412 -4.31 10.53 -7.60
CA ALA A 412 -4.57 11.96 -7.60
C ALA A 412 -5.91 12.34 -6.95
N ALA A 413 -6.95 11.52 -7.15
CA ALA A 413 -8.26 11.72 -6.52
C ALA A 413 -8.24 11.32 -5.04
N GLN A 414 -7.49 10.28 -4.66
CA GLN A 414 -7.25 9.90 -3.26
C GLN A 414 -6.59 11.04 -2.48
N ARG A 415 -5.51 11.62 -3.02
CA ARG A 415 -4.85 12.79 -2.43
C ARG A 415 -5.81 13.95 -2.20
N ASN A 416 -6.61 14.31 -3.20
CA ASN A 416 -7.56 15.43 -3.08
C ASN A 416 -8.62 15.16 -1.99
N ARG A 417 -9.00 13.90 -1.78
CA ARG A 417 -9.90 13.50 -0.67
C ARG A 417 -9.21 13.64 0.69
N ILE A 418 -7.96 13.20 0.82
CA ILE A 418 -7.18 13.31 2.06
C ILE A 418 -7.00 14.77 2.46
N LEU A 419 -6.64 15.64 1.50
CA LEU A 419 -6.44 17.07 1.75
C LEU A 419 -7.73 17.81 2.14
N ARG A 420 -8.91 17.22 1.88
CA ARG A 420 -10.21 17.76 2.29
C ARG A 420 -10.74 17.14 3.58
N ALA A 421 -10.02 16.17 4.16
CA ALA A 421 -10.43 15.45 5.36
C ALA A 421 -10.51 16.35 6.60
N VAL A 422 -9.67 17.39 6.64
CA VAL A 422 -9.59 18.33 7.77
C VAL A 422 -9.79 19.74 7.24
N PRO A 423 -10.68 20.55 7.83
CA PRO A 423 -10.79 21.96 7.48
C PRO A 423 -9.47 22.72 7.72
N PRO A 424 -9.09 23.70 6.89
CA PRO A 424 -7.81 24.41 7.01
C PRO A 424 -7.50 24.98 8.41
N GLN A 425 -8.51 25.41 9.17
CA GLN A 425 -8.35 25.94 10.52
C GLN A 425 -8.03 24.87 11.59
N HIS A 426 -8.29 23.59 11.29
CA HIS A 426 -8.02 22.44 12.16
C HIS A 426 -6.82 21.61 11.69
N ALA A 427 -6.18 22.00 10.59
CA ALA A 427 -4.96 21.38 10.10
C ALA A 427 -3.77 21.81 10.99
N ILE A 428 -3.53 21.06 12.06
CA ILE A 428 -2.51 21.28 13.09
C ILE A 428 -1.39 20.23 12.99
N ASP A 429 -0.23 20.49 13.62
CA ASP A 429 0.95 19.60 13.59
C ASP A 429 0.60 18.15 13.90
N GLN A 430 -0.15 17.91 14.99
CA GLN A 430 -0.54 16.55 15.39
C GLN A 430 -1.31 15.82 14.27
N ALA A 431 -2.34 16.46 13.71
CA ALA A 431 -3.16 15.88 12.64
C ALA A 431 -2.34 15.63 11.37
N PHE A 432 -1.40 16.52 11.04
CA PHE A 432 -0.46 16.28 9.95
C PHE A 432 0.44 15.09 10.22
N ARG A 433 1.18 15.13 11.33
CA ARG A 433 2.21 14.14 11.67
C ARG A 433 1.67 12.73 11.76
N THR A 434 0.57 12.53 12.48
CA THR A 434 0.11 11.18 12.82
C THR A 434 -0.94 10.65 11.87
N ILE A 435 -1.68 11.51 11.15
CA ILE A 435 -2.83 11.08 10.35
C ILE A 435 -2.65 11.38 8.87
N LEU A 436 -2.42 12.64 8.49
CA LEU A 436 -2.40 13.02 7.07
C LEU A 436 -1.09 12.66 6.38
N ALA A 437 0.06 12.83 7.04
CA ALA A 437 1.38 12.60 6.45
C ALA A 437 1.59 11.16 5.98
N PRO A 438 1.31 10.11 6.79
CA PRO A 438 1.44 8.72 6.32
C PRO A 438 0.57 8.42 5.09
N ALA A 439 -0.61 9.03 5.04
CA ALA A 439 -1.56 8.84 3.94
C ALA A 439 -1.15 9.59 2.66
N ILE A 440 -0.69 10.84 2.78
CA ILE A 440 -0.24 11.66 1.65
C ILE A 440 1.05 11.09 1.08
N GLU A 441 2.00 10.68 1.92
CA GLU A 441 3.27 10.11 1.51
C GLU A 441 3.06 8.84 0.67
N ASP A 442 2.24 7.90 1.15
CA ASP A 442 1.90 6.69 0.39
C ASP A 442 1.27 7.00 -0.98
N VAL A 443 0.37 7.98 -1.02
CA VAL A 443 -0.31 8.38 -2.26
C VAL A 443 0.65 9.06 -3.23
N GLU A 444 1.52 9.97 -2.76
CA GLU A 444 2.51 10.66 -3.60
C GLU A 444 3.56 9.68 -4.13
N GLN A 445 4.01 8.71 -3.32
CA GLN A 445 4.91 7.65 -3.79
C GLN A 445 4.27 6.79 -4.87
N ARG A 446 3.01 6.38 -4.70
CA ARG A 446 2.27 5.63 -5.72
C ARG A 446 2.04 6.46 -6.98
N LEU A 447 1.71 7.73 -6.84
CA LEU A 447 1.54 8.65 -7.96
C LEU A 447 2.86 8.80 -8.73
N GLY A 448 3.98 9.02 -8.04
CA GLY A 448 5.31 9.11 -8.64
C GLY A 448 5.68 7.90 -9.49
N LYS A 449 5.37 6.68 -9.03
CA LYS A 449 5.61 5.43 -9.80
C LYS A 449 4.80 5.34 -11.10
N THR A 450 3.66 6.01 -11.18
CA THR A 450 2.81 6.03 -12.39
C THR A 450 3.18 7.12 -13.39
N ILE A 451 3.95 8.11 -12.96
CA ILE A 451 4.33 9.25 -13.78
C ILE A 451 5.55 8.88 -14.61
N THR A 452 5.41 8.98 -15.92
CA THR A 452 6.44 8.65 -16.89
C THR A 452 6.47 9.70 -17.99
N VAL A 453 7.59 9.77 -18.71
CA VAL A 453 7.65 10.51 -19.97
C VAL A 453 7.14 9.59 -21.07
N ASP A 454 6.09 10.01 -21.74
CA ASP A 454 5.41 9.25 -22.78
C ASP A 454 6.13 9.39 -24.12
N CYS A 455 6.49 10.62 -24.49
CA CYS A 455 7.26 10.89 -25.70
C CYS A 455 8.10 12.17 -25.60
N THR A 456 9.02 12.32 -26.55
CA THR A 456 9.82 13.54 -26.72
C THR A 456 9.85 13.96 -28.19
N LYS A 457 9.96 15.25 -28.45
CA LYS A 457 10.06 15.81 -29.81
C LYS A 457 11.13 16.88 -29.89
N ASP A 458 11.97 16.79 -30.92
CA ASP A 458 13.14 17.65 -31.09
C ASP A 458 12.92 18.69 -32.20
N TYR A 459 13.42 19.90 -31.96
CA TYR A 459 13.32 21.04 -32.85
C TYR A 459 14.71 21.67 -33.03
N GLY A 460 15.44 21.25 -34.07
CA GLY A 460 16.72 21.85 -34.45
C GLY A 460 17.80 21.81 -33.36
N LEU A 461 17.89 20.71 -32.61
CA LEU A 461 18.91 20.55 -31.57
C LEU A 461 20.33 20.61 -32.16
N HIS A 462 21.24 21.28 -31.45
CA HIS A 462 22.66 21.30 -31.81
C HIS A 462 23.31 19.91 -31.73
N GLU A 463 24.29 19.65 -32.60
CA GLU A 463 25.12 18.44 -32.57
C GLU A 463 25.91 18.31 -31.25
N LYS A 464 26.49 19.43 -30.79
CA LYS A 464 27.20 19.50 -29.49
C LYS A 464 26.25 19.95 -28.40
N ALA A 465 26.49 19.46 -27.19
CA ALA A 465 25.77 19.93 -26.00
C ALA A 465 26.00 21.44 -25.80
N PRO A 466 24.94 22.23 -25.57
CA PRO A 466 25.07 23.64 -25.25
C PRO A 466 25.70 23.82 -23.86
N LEU A 467 26.06 25.05 -23.49
CA LEU A 467 26.51 25.35 -22.14
C LEU A 467 25.35 25.27 -21.13
N VAL A 468 24.17 25.77 -21.53
CA VAL A 468 23.00 25.91 -20.67
C VAL A 468 21.80 25.16 -21.25
N SER A 469 21.02 24.50 -20.39
CA SER A 469 19.69 24.01 -20.75
C SER A 469 18.63 24.71 -19.90
N ILE A 470 17.66 25.34 -20.57
CA ILE A 470 16.54 26.03 -19.94
C ILE A 470 15.35 25.09 -19.89
N VAL A 471 15.00 24.61 -18.69
CA VAL A 471 13.86 23.73 -18.45
C VAL A 471 12.64 24.58 -18.11
N VAL A 472 11.58 24.44 -18.91
CA VAL A 472 10.32 25.19 -18.76
C VAL A 472 9.14 24.23 -18.62
N PRO A 473 8.63 23.99 -17.40
CA PRO A 473 7.43 23.18 -17.21
C PRO A 473 6.16 23.92 -17.68
N LEU A 474 5.25 23.18 -18.31
CA LEU A 474 4.02 23.66 -18.94
C LEU A 474 2.82 22.88 -18.43
N TYR A 475 1.85 23.61 -17.86
CA TYR A 475 0.57 23.06 -17.44
C TYR A 475 -0.59 23.90 -18.00
N ARG A 476 -1.30 23.36 -19.00
CA ARG A 476 -2.56 23.86 -19.59
C ARG A 476 -2.55 25.27 -20.20
N VAL A 477 -1.54 26.09 -19.95
CA VAL A 477 -1.46 27.49 -20.39
C VAL A 477 -0.21 27.69 -21.22
N LEU A 478 -0.38 28.12 -22.47
CA LEU A 478 0.70 28.31 -23.44
C LEU A 478 0.92 29.77 -23.84
N ASP A 479 0.07 30.69 -23.36
CA ASP A 479 -0.02 32.07 -23.86
C ASP A 479 1.31 32.84 -23.75
N PHE A 480 2.08 32.58 -22.70
CA PHE A 480 3.34 33.26 -22.43
C PHE A 480 4.52 32.77 -23.28
N LEU A 481 4.41 31.59 -23.90
CA LEU A 481 5.52 30.99 -24.65
C LEU A 481 6.01 31.86 -25.79
N ARG A 482 5.09 32.55 -26.48
CA ARG A 482 5.45 33.46 -27.59
C ARG A 482 6.33 34.60 -27.09
N PHE A 483 5.97 35.22 -25.97
CA PHE A 483 6.69 36.35 -25.39
C PHE A 483 8.02 35.90 -24.78
N GLN A 484 8.02 34.79 -24.03
CA GLN A 484 9.21 34.24 -23.41
C GLN A 484 10.24 33.83 -24.47
N LEU A 485 9.82 33.07 -25.48
CA LEU A 485 10.73 32.64 -26.55
C LEU A 485 11.22 33.81 -27.39
N SER A 486 10.35 34.76 -27.76
CA SER A 486 10.79 35.96 -28.50
C SER A 486 11.84 36.75 -27.70
N GLY A 487 11.63 36.93 -26.39
CA GLY A 487 12.59 37.59 -25.52
C GLY A 487 13.93 36.86 -25.47
N MET A 488 13.93 35.53 -25.43
CA MET A 488 15.15 34.72 -25.45
C MET A 488 15.83 34.71 -26.84
N ALA A 489 15.07 34.68 -27.92
CA ALA A 489 15.59 34.63 -29.29
C ALA A 489 16.31 35.92 -29.72
N THR A 490 16.00 37.04 -29.07
CA THR A 490 16.67 38.33 -29.31
C THR A 490 17.99 38.47 -28.56
N ASP A 491 18.38 37.49 -27.75
CA ASP A 491 19.64 37.46 -27.01
C ASP A 491 20.69 36.61 -27.76
N PRO A 492 21.72 37.22 -28.38
CA PRO A 492 22.72 36.49 -29.16
C PRO A 492 23.51 35.47 -28.32
N TRP A 493 23.65 35.73 -27.02
CA TRP A 493 24.35 34.81 -26.13
C TRP A 493 23.53 33.54 -25.92
N ILE A 494 22.22 33.66 -25.72
CA ILE A 494 21.31 32.50 -25.58
C ILE A 494 21.31 31.68 -26.86
N VAL A 495 21.14 32.34 -28.02
CA VAL A 495 21.14 31.68 -29.34
C VAL A 495 22.39 30.82 -29.56
N SER A 496 23.53 31.25 -29.02
CA SER A 496 24.81 30.56 -29.22
C SER A 496 25.13 29.51 -28.15
N ASN A 497 24.53 29.59 -26.96
CA ASN A 497 24.99 28.84 -25.78
C ASN A 497 23.91 28.03 -25.06
N ALA A 498 22.64 28.10 -25.48
CA ALA A 498 21.54 27.49 -24.76
C ALA A 498 20.62 26.63 -25.64
N GLU A 499 19.99 25.64 -25.02
CA GLU A 499 18.80 24.96 -25.54
C GLU A 499 17.62 25.13 -24.57
N ILE A 500 16.40 24.92 -25.09
CA ILE A 500 15.19 25.00 -24.28
C ILE A 500 14.50 23.64 -24.25
N VAL A 501 14.21 23.15 -23.06
CA VAL A 501 13.48 21.91 -22.80
C VAL A 501 12.11 22.27 -22.21
N TYR A 502 11.08 22.25 -23.05
CA TYR A 502 9.70 22.38 -22.61
C TYR A 502 9.19 21.05 -22.06
N VAL A 503 8.61 21.05 -20.86
CA VAL A 503 8.06 19.84 -20.24
C VAL A 503 6.55 19.99 -20.10
N LEU A 504 5.79 19.27 -20.90
CA LEU A 504 4.32 19.30 -20.87
C LEU A 504 3.79 18.20 -19.96
N ASP A 505 3.16 18.58 -18.85
CA ASP A 505 2.53 17.65 -17.89
C ASP A 505 0.99 17.58 -18.04
N SER A 506 0.47 18.18 -19.11
CA SER A 506 -0.94 18.13 -19.52
C SER A 506 -1.03 17.51 -20.92
N PRO A 507 -0.91 16.17 -21.04
CA PRO A 507 -0.88 15.48 -22.32
C PRO A 507 -2.12 15.75 -23.18
N GLU A 508 -3.25 16.14 -22.56
CA GLU A 508 -4.48 16.51 -23.28
C GLU A 508 -4.33 17.70 -24.25
N ILE A 509 -3.25 18.51 -24.15
CA ILE A 509 -2.95 19.63 -25.05
C ILE A 509 -1.65 19.42 -25.85
N GLN A 510 -1.19 18.19 -26.01
CA GLN A 510 0.05 17.86 -26.72
C GLN A 510 0.07 18.42 -28.15
N ASP A 511 -0.94 18.11 -28.97
CA ASP A 511 -0.99 18.54 -30.37
C ASP A 511 -0.91 20.06 -30.53
N GLN A 512 -1.63 20.79 -29.68
CA GLN A 512 -1.60 22.25 -29.66
C GLN A 512 -0.22 22.78 -29.30
N THR A 513 0.44 22.14 -28.33
CA THR A 513 1.79 22.50 -27.87
C THR A 513 2.81 22.24 -28.98
N GLU A 514 2.76 21.07 -29.62
CA GLU A 514 3.67 20.71 -30.70
C GLU A 514 3.56 21.64 -31.91
N HIS A 515 2.33 22.00 -32.28
CA HIS A 515 2.06 22.94 -33.37
C HIS A 515 2.64 24.33 -33.06
N LEU A 516 2.42 24.84 -31.84
CA LEU A 516 2.94 26.12 -31.40
C LEU A 516 4.48 26.14 -31.40
N LEU A 517 5.11 25.12 -30.80
CA LEU A 517 6.57 25.03 -30.75
C LEU A 517 7.19 24.87 -32.15
N GLY A 518 6.54 24.14 -33.05
CA GLY A 518 6.99 24.03 -34.45
C GLY A 518 7.00 25.37 -35.17
N GLY A 519 5.90 26.14 -35.07
CA GLY A 519 5.84 27.48 -35.66
C GLY A 519 6.84 28.46 -35.04
N LEU A 520 7.02 28.39 -33.72
CA LEU A 520 8.00 29.19 -32.99
C LEU A 520 9.46 28.86 -33.36
N HIS A 521 9.77 27.57 -33.58
CA HIS A 521 11.08 27.14 -34.05
C HIS A 521 11.37 27.70 -35.44
N LEU A 522 10.41 27.61 -36.37
CA LEU A 522 10.56 28.15 -37.73
C LEU A 522 10.79 29.67 -37.73
N LEU A 523 10.17 30.39 -36.79
CA LEU A 523 10.28 31.85 -36.68
C LEU A 523 11.61 32.30 -36.06
N HIS A 524 12.08 31.61 -35.02
CA HIS A 524 13.21 32.09 -34.20
C HIS A 524 14.49 31.25 -34.31
N GLY A 525 14.41 30.02 -34.83
CA GLY A 525 15.56 29.14 -35.02
C GLY A 525 16.22 28.62 -33.74
N LEU A 526 15.63 28.86 -32.55
CA LEU A 526 16.19 28.38 -31.29
C LEU A 526 16.06 26.85 -31.18
N PRO A 527 17.11 26.15 -30.68
CA PRO A 527 17.06 24.72 -30.42
C PRO A 527 16.11 24.42 -29.25
N MET A 528 15.13 23.56 -29.50
CA MET A 528 14.14 23.19 -28.49
C MET A 528 13.90 21.68 -28.44
N LYS A 529 13.47 21.21 -27.28
CA LYS A 529 12.96 19.86 -27.05
C LYS A 529 11.64 19.96 -26.29
N LEU A 530 10.64 19.20 -26.71
CA LEU A 530 9.42 18.96 -25.95
C LEU A 530 9.52 17.59 -25.28
N VAL A 531 9.26 17.54 -23.98
CA VAL A 531 9.14 16.33 -23.17
C VAL A 531 7.70 16.25 -22.71
N VAL A 532 6.96 15.21 -23.09
CA VAL A 532 5.55 15.05 -22.73
C VAL A 532 5.42 13.98 -21.66
N MET A 533 4.83 14.34 -20.52
CA MET A 533 4.53 13.39 -19.45
C MET A 533 3.16 12.76 -19.67
N ASN A 534 2.99 11.52 -19.23
CA ASN A 534 1.74 10.77 -19.37
C ASN A 534 0.57 11.31 -18.51
N ARG A 535 0.85 12.21 -17.54
CA ARG A 535 -0.13 12.91 -16.68
C ARG A 535 0.56 14.03 -15.90
N ASN A 536 -0.25 14.87 -15.24
CA ASN A 536 0.26 15.92 -14.34
C ASN A 536 0.99 15.31 -13.14
N GLY A 537 2.28 15.60 -13.04
CA GLY A 537 3.13 15.17 -11.93
C GLY A 537 3.46 16.25 -10.91
N GLY A 538 3.05 17.49 -11.16
CA GLY A 538 3.45 18.66 -10.38
C GLY A 538 4.79 19.24 -10.84
N TYR A 539 5.07 20.46 -10.36
CA TYR A 539 6.22 21.26 -10.79
C TYR A 539 7.57 20.55 -10.59
N ALA A 540 7.81 19.99 -9.39
CA ALA A 540 9.06 19.29 -9.08
C ALA A 540 9.36 18.13 -10.06
N ARG A 541 8.36 17.27 -10.32
CA ARG A 541 8.51 16.13 -11.24
C ARG A 541 8.72 16.58 -12.67
N ALA A 542 8.02 17.63 -13.11
CA ALA A 542 8.21 18.19 -14.45
C ALA A 542 9.62 18.79 -14.63
N CYS A 543 10.11 19.54 -13.64
CA CYS A 543 11.48 20.07 -13.65
C CYS A 543 12.53 18.94 -13.66
N ASN A 544 12.38 17.93 -12.80
CA ASN A 544 13.27 16.77 -12.77
C ASN A 544 13.25 15.99 -14.11
N ALA A 545 12.07 15.80 -14.70
CA ALA A 545 11.92 15.17 -16.00
C ALA A 545 12.68 15.98 -17.06
N GLY A 546 12.49 17.29 -17.14
CA GLY A 546 13.22 18.16 -18.07
C GLY A 546 14.73 18.13 -17.86
N ALA A 547 15.19 18.18 -16.60
CA ALA A 547 16.61 18.10 -16.25
C ALA A 547 17.28 16.81 -16.73
N ARG A 548 16.55 15.68 -16.75
CA ARG A 548 17.06 14.41 -17.29
C ARG A 548 17.33 14.46 -18.80
N PHE A 549 16.58 15.26 -19.54
CA PHE A 549 16.74 15.42 -20.99
C PHE A 549 17.60 16.63 -21.38
N ALA A 550 17.93 17.51 -20.43
CA ALA A 550 18.88 18.59 -20.61
C ALA A 550 20.27 18.05 -20.93
N ARG A 551 21.05 18.78 -21.74
CA ARG A 551 22.43 18.44 -22.13
C ARG A 551 23.48 19.42 -21.60
N GLY A 552 23.05 20.60 -21.16
CA GLY A 552 23.92 21.66 -20.67
C GLY A 552 24.60 21.35 -19.34
N ALA A 553 25.75 21.99 -19.10
CA ALA A 553 26.47 21.95 -17.84
C ALA A 553 25.81 22.81 -16.74
N VAL A 554 25.01 23.80 -17.16
CA VAL A 554 24.19 24.65 -16.30
C VAL A 554 22.72 24.39 -16.61
N LEU A 555 21.92 24.22 -15.56
CA LEU A 555 20.46 24.06 -15.65
C LEU A 555 19.78 25.36 -15.23
N VAL A 556 18.77 25.77 -15.97
CA VAL A 556 17.89 26.89 -15.62
C VAL A 556 16.48 26.33 -15.45
N MET A 557 15.92 26.42 -14.25
CA MET A 557 14.53 26.13 -13.98
C MET A 557 13.76 27.44 -14.13
N LEU A 558 12.94 27.55 -15.18
CA LEU A 558 12.27 28.79 -15.56
C LEU A 558 10.77 28.57 -15.71
N ASN A 559 9.96 29.33 -14.97
CA ASN A 559 8.51 29.26 -15.14
C ASN A 559 8.09 29.77 -16.53
N SER A 560 7.01 29.22 -17.07
CA SER A 560 6.51 29.56 -18.41
C SER A 560 6.03 31.02 -18.54
N ASP A 561 5.75 31.70 -17.43
CA ASP A 561 5.28 33.09 -17.34
C ASP A 561 6.38 34.07 -16.87
N VAL A 562 7.65 33.69 -17.03
CA VAL A 562 8.81 34.56 -16.79
C VAL A 562 9.41 35.02 -18.10
N VAL A 563 9.55 36.34 -18.27
CA VAL A 563 10.04 36.97 -19.51
C VAL A 563 11.25 37.87 -19.20
N PRO A 564 12.37 37.74 -19.94
CA PRO A 564 13.53 38.61 -19.76
C PRO A 564 13.21 40.09 -19.98
N ARG A 565 13.80 41.01 -19.18
CA ARG A 565 13.69 42.46 -19.44
C ARG A 565 14.67 42.97 -20.49
N ALA A 566 15.81 42.30 -20.64
CA ALA A 566 16.89 42.69 -21.53
C ALA A 566 17.76 41.47 -21.89
N ALA A 567 18.48 41.57 -23.00
CA ALA A 567 19.50 40.60 -23.40
C ALA A 567 20.68 40.56 -22.39
N GLY A 568 21.41 39.45 -22.38
CA GLY A 568 22.55 39.17 -21.52
C GLY A 568 22.18 38.70 -20.12
N TRP A 569 20.89 38.54 -19.78
CA TRP A 569 20.46 38.13 -18.44
C TRP A 569 20.99 36.74 -18.06
N LEU A 570 20.96 35.78 -18.99
CA LEU A 570 21.38 34.42 -18.70
C LEU A 570 22.89 34.29 -18.60
N GLN A 571 23.63 35.04 -19.43
CA GLN A 571 25.09 35.11 -19.34
C GLN A 571 25.55 35.58 -17.95
N LYS A 572 24.88 36.61 -17.41
CA LYS A 572 25.16 37.16 -16.08
C LYS A 572 24.92 36.16 -14.95
N LEU A 573 24.03 35.19 -15.14
CA LEU A 573 23.74 34.13 -14.15
C LEU A 573 24.64 32.90 -14.36
N ALA A 574 24.88 32.50 -15.59
CA ALA A 574 25.67 31.31 -15.90
C ALA A 574 27.16 31.51 -15.61
N ARG A 575 27.70 32.70 -15.87
CA ARG A 575 29.14 32.95 -15.75
C ARG A 575 29.68 32.81 -14.32
N PRO A 576 29.05 33.40 -13.28
CA PRO A 576 29.49 33.21 -11.89
C PRO A 576 29.51 31.74 -11.45
N LEU A 577 28.56 30.92 -11.91
CA LEU A 577 28.53 29.49 -11.57
C LEU A 577 29.73 28.71 -12.14
N LEU A 578 30.31 29.18 -13.25
CA LEU A 578 31.48 28.56 -13.86
C LEU A 578 32.79 29.08 -13.26
N ASP A 579 32.80 30.35 -12.85
CA ASP A 579 33.99 31.02 -12.32
C ASP A 579 34.17 30.75 -10.80
N GLU A 580 33.08 30.55 -10.06
CA GLU A 580 33.09 30.35 -8.60
C GLU A 580 32.72 28.91 -8.19
N MET A 581 33.72 28.10 -7.86
CA MET A 581 33.52 26.67 -7.55
C MET A 581 32.61 26.39 -6.35
N LYS A 582 32.46 27.33 -5.40
CA LYS A 582 31.56 27.20 -4.25
C LYS A 582 30.12 27.61 -4.54
N LEU A 583 29.84 28.28 -5.66
CA LEU A 583 28.50 28.72 -5.99
C LEU A 583 27.69 27.58 -6.63
N GLY A 584 26.68 27.12 -5.93
CA GLY A 584 25.83 26.00 -6.38
C GLY A 584 24.62 26.44 -7.20
N ALA A 585 24.00 27.56 -6.80
CA ALA A 585 22.89 28.15 -7.55
C ALA A 585 22.84 29.67 -7.43
N ILE A 586 22.18 30.30 -8.39
CA ILE A 586 22.00 31.75 -8.46
C ILE A 586 20.62 32.09 -8.99
N GLY A 587 20.03 33.16 -8.47
CA GLY A 587 18.72 33.66 -8.88
C GLY A 587 18.77 35.13 -9.28
N PRO A 588 17.93 35.56 -10.23
CA PRO A 588 17.90 36.93 -10.72
C PRO A 588 16.98 37.83 -9.89
N LYS A 589 16.95 39.12 -10.24
CA LYS A 589 15.89 40.05 -9.83
C LYS A 589 14.60 39.78 -10.59
N LEU A 590 13.53 39.43 -9.87
CA LEU A 590 12.19 39.35 -10.44
C LEU A 590 11.38 40.59 -10.07
N VAL A 591 10.71 41.15 -11.07
CA VAL A 591 9.79 42.27 -10.91
C VAL A 591 8.40 41.89 -11.41
N PHE A 592 7.39 42.51 -10.81
CA PHE A 592 6.01 42.48 -11.28
C PHE A 592 5.84 43.32 -12.55
N GLU A 593 4.67 43.20 -13.20
CA GLU A 593 4.34 43.99 -14.39
C GLU A 593 4.30 45.51 -14.13
N ASP A 594 4.04 45.92 -12.89
CA ASP A 594 4.04 47.32 -12.45
C ASP A 594 5.45 47.86 -12.15
N GLY A 595 6.49 47.01 -12.29
CA GLY A 595 7.88 47.35 -12.02
C GLY A 595 8.30 47.26 -10.55
N SER A 596 7.39 46.87 -9.64
CA SER A 596 7.75 46.60 -8.24
C SER A 596 8.51 45.29 -8.09
N LEU A 597 9.34 45.19 -7.05
CA LEU A 597 10.13 44.00 -6.74
C LEU A 597 9.24 42.86 -6.30
N GLN A 598 9.46 41.71 -6.90
CA GLN A 598 8.87 40.45 -6.49
C GLN A 598 9.89 39.56 -5.76
N HIS A 599 11.13 39.53 -6.23
CA HIS A 599 12.17 38.67 -5.68
C HIS A 599 13.54 39.33 -5.73
N ALA A 600 14.23 39.31 -4.60
CA ALA A 600 15.63 39.66 -4.47
C ALA A 600 16.38 38.64 -3.59
N GLY A 601 16.09 37.35 -3.77
CA GLY A 601 16.46 36.28 -2.84
C GLY A 601 15.38 35.97 -1.78
N LEU A 602 15.48 34.78 -1.20
CA LEU A 602 14.59 34.29 -0.14
C LEU A 602 15.21 34.45 1.25
N TYR A 603 14.36 34.61 2.26
CA TYR A 603 14.70 34.38 3.67
C TYR A 603 13.56 33.62 4.35
N PHE A 604 13.88 33.04 5.51
CA PHE A 604 12.92 32.24 6.27
C PHE A 604 12.53 32.97 7.55
N ALA A 605 11.25 32.96 7.88
CA ALA A 605 10.75 33.44 9.17
C ALA A 605 9.66 32.51 9.67
N ARG A 606 9.54 32.39 10.99
CA ARG A 606 8.45 31.61 11.59
C ARG A 606 7.15 32.41 11.61
N ASP A 607 6.05 31.73 11.32
CA ASP A 607 4.73 32.26 11.62
C ASP A 607 4.39 32.14 13.12
N LYS A 608 3.17 32.54 13.50
CA LYS A 608 2.69 32.45 14.89
C LYS A 608 2.59 31.01 15.43
N ARG A 609 2.57 30.00 14.55
CA ARG A 609 2.49 28.57 14.89
C ARG A 609 3.88 27.91 14.91
N GLY A 610 4.94 28.68 14.66
CA GLY A 610 6.32 28.19 14.64
C GLY A 610 6.73 27.53 13.32
N VAL A 611 5.90 27.60 12.28
CA VAL A 611 6.15 27.02 10.95
C VAL A 611 7.04 27.97 10.14
N TRP A 612 8.07 27.44 9.48
CA TRP A 612 8.97 28.22 8.63
C TRP A 612 8.32 28.58 7.30
N MET A 613 8.15 29.88 7.07
CA MET A 613 7.61 30.47 5.84
C MET A 613 8.73 31.00 4.95
N ASN A 614 8.54 30.86 3.62
CA ASN A 614 9.41 31.47 2.62
C ASN A 614 8.99 32.92 2.38
N HIS A 615 9.93 33.85 2.55
CA HIS A 615 9.73 35.27 2.27
C HIS A 615 10.74 35.77 1.25
N HIS A 616 10.36 36.80 0.49
CA HIS A 616 11.19 37.42 -0.52
C HIS A 616 11.74 38.74 0.01
N PHE A 617 13.05 38.94 -0.07
CA PHE A 617 13.66 40.22 0.31
C PHE A 617 13.06 41.37 -0.52
N HIS A 618 12.71 42.46 0.18
CA HIS A 618 12.23 43.72 -0.42
C HIS A 618 10.98 43.61 -1.33
N LYS A 619 10.20 42.52 -1.23
CA LYS A 619 8.97 42.35 -2.02
C LYS A 619 7.99 43.52 -1.82
N GLY A 620 7.56 44.10 -2.92
CA GLY A 620 6.66 45.26 -3.00
C GLY A 620 7.36 46.63 -2.98
N MET A 621 8.68 46.69 -2.85
CA MET A 621 9.45 47.93 -3.03
C MET A 621 9.64 48.24 -4.52
N PRO A 622 10.00 49.47 -4.92
CA PRO A 622 10.32 49.78 -6.33
C PRO A 622 11.45 48.89 -6.91
N GLY A 623 11.38 48.56 -8.20
CA GLY A 623 12.35 47.68 -8.89
C GLY A 623 13.80 48.14 -8.87
N ASP A 624 14.03 49.42 -8.64
CA ASP A 624 15.31 50.13 -8.50
C ASP A 624 15.69 50.41 -7.04
N TYR A 625 14.94 49.86 -6.07
CA TYR A 625 15.22 50.03 -4.64
C TYR A 625 16.70 49.71 -4.34
N PRO A 626 17.51 50.67 -3.83
CA PRO A 626 18.97 50.52 -3.81
C PRO A 626 19.50 49.27 -3.10
N PRO A 627 18.96 48.86 -1.92
CA PRO A 627 19.39 47.62 -1.27
C PRO A 627 19.17 46.35 -2.10
N ALA A 628 18.22 46.37 -3.05
CA ALA A 628 17.96 45.25 -3.94
C ALA A 628 18.83 45.25 -5.20
N GLN A 629 19.69 46.25 -5.41
CA GLN A 629 20.60 46.36 -6.56
C GLN A 629 22.00 45.79 -6.28
N VAL A 630 22.21 45.18 -5.12
CA VAL A 630 23.51 44.64 -4.70
C VAL A 630 23.53 43.11 -4.81
N PRO A 631 24.48 42.53 -5.58
CA PRO A 631 24.71 41.08 -5.58
C PRO A 631 25.10 40.60 -4.20
N ARG A 632 24.55 39.46 -3.75
CA ARG A 632 24.84 38.93 -2.40
C ARG A 632 24.53 37.45 -2.23
N PRO A 633 25.18 36.76 -1.28
CA PRO A 633 24.77 35.42 -0.88
C PRO A 633 23.39 35.47 -0.20
N VAL A 634 22.51 34.52 -0.53
CA VAL A 634 21.15 34.42 0.03
C VAL A 634 20.87 33.01 0.55
N PRO A 635 19.94 32.86 1.51
CA PRO A 635 19.47 31.54 1.97
C PRO A 635 18.93 30.65 0.85
N GLY A 636 18.26 31.25 -0.13
CA GLY A 636 17.71 30.56 -1.29
C GLY A 636 17.20 31.54 -2.34
N VAL A 637 16.78 31.01 -3.49
CA VAL A 637 16.16 31.75 -4.59
C VAL A 637 14.89 31.01 -5.04
N THR A 638 13.99 31.70 -5.71
CA THR A 638 12.71 31.10 -6.10
C THR A 638 12.81 30.26 -7.37
N GLY A 639 11.98 29.22 -7.47
CA GLY A 639 11.85 28.35 -8.65
C GLY A 639 11.34 29.08 -9.90
N ALA A 640 10.80 30.30 -9.77
CA ALA A 640 10.40 31.08 -10.95
C ALA A 640 11.58 31.30 -11.92
N CYS A 641 12.80 31.50 -11.39
CA CYS A 641 14.03 31.40 -12.17
C CYS A 641 15.19 30.99 -11.24
N LEU A 642 15.57 29.72 -11.26
CA LEU A 642 16.69 29.18 -10.50
C LEU A 642 17.73 28.62 -11.46
N VAL A 643 18.96 29.13 -11.41
CA VAL A 643 20.07 28.67 -12.23
C VAL A 643 21.05 27.90 -11.36
N ALA A 644 21.37 26.67 -11.71
CA ALA A 644 22.25 25.81 -10.93
C ALA A 644 23.22 25.05 -11.82
N ARG A 645 24.38 24.67 -11.27
CA ARG A 645 25.26 23.72 -11.96
C ARG A 645 24.59 22.35 -11.99
N ARG A 646 24.68 21.67 -13.14
CA ARG A 646 24.07 20.36 -13.33
C ARG A 646 24.64 19.32 -12.38
N ASP A 647 25.95 19.28 -12.21
CA ASP A 647 26.63 18.32 -11.33
C ASP A 647 26.17 18.45 -9.87
N ILE A 648 25.97 19.68 -9.38
CA ILE A 648 25.44 19.95 -8.05
C ILE A 648 23.95 19.60 -7.95
N TYR A 649 23.16 19.92 -8.98
CA TYR A 649 21.75 19.55 -9.04
C TYR A 649 21.56 18.03 -8.98
N GLU A 650 22.37 17.27 -9.73
CA GLU A 650 22.38 15.80 -9.72
C GLU A 650 22.90 15.25 -8.40
N LEU A 651 23.97 15.84 -7.83
CA LEU A 651 24.53 15.46 -6.52
C LEU A 651 23.49 15.49 -5.40
N VAL A 652 22.61 16.50 -5.40
CA VAL A 652 21.57 16.67 -4.37
C VAL A 652 20.23 16.00 -4.73
N GLY A 653 20.17 15.29 -5.85
CA GLY A 653 18.98 14.56 -6.31
C GLY A 653 17.86 15.45 -6.86
N GLY A 654 18.17 16.64 -7.36
CA GLY A 654 17.20 17.56 -8.00
C GLY A 654 16.12 18.08 -7.06
N TYR A 655 14.92 18.36 -7.57
CA TYR A 655 13.78 18.75 -6.72
C TYR A 655 13.23 17.57 -5.94
N THR A 656 12.81 17.80 -4.70
CA THR A 656 12.07 16.79 -3.94
C THR A 656 10.62 16.69 -4.43
N GLU A 657 10.16 15.47 -4.69
CA GLU A 657 8.87 15.20 -5.34
C GLU A 657 7.72 14.91 -4.36
N ASP A 658 7.96 15.00 -3.06
CA ASP A 658 6.98 14.69 -2.00
C ASP A 658 6.03 15.86 -1.70
N TYR A 659 6.37 17.07 -2.14
CA TYR A 659 5.52 18.24 -1.95
C TYR A 659 4.28 18.13 -2.83
N VAL A 660 3.12 18.39 -2.22
CA VAL A 660 1.83 18.26 -2.88
C VAL A 660 1.65 19.36 -3.91
N ILE A 661 1.81 19.02 -5.19
CA ILE A 661 1.48 19.87 -6.36
C ILE A 661 2.27 21.21 -6.37
N GLY A 662 3.32 21.41 -5.58
CA GLY A 662 4.17 22.61 -5.57
C GLY A 662 4.17 23.37 -4.23
N ASP A 663 4.86 24.52 -4.16
CA ASP A 663 5.27 25.24 -2.93
C ASP A 663 6.37 24.52 -2.12
N TYR A 664 7.42 25.27 -1.75
CA TYR A 664 8.60 24.88 -0.96
C TYR A 664 9.64 24.00 -1.67
N GLU A 665 9.39 23.48 -2.87
CA GLU A 665 10.40 22.70 -3.60
C GLU A 665 11.65 23.51 -3.97
N ASP A 666 11.52 24.82 -4.20
CA ASP A 666 12.62 25.73 -4.52
C ASP A 666 13.53 26.01 -3.33
N SER A 667 12.95 26.29 -2.16
CA SER A 667 13.70 26.41 -0.91
C SER A 667 14.31 25.09 -0.47
N ASP A 668 13.61 23.97 -0.62
CA ASP A 668 14.13 22.63 -0.32
C ASP A 668 15.36 22.32 -1.16
N LEU A 669 15.32 22.56 -2.49
CA LEU A 669 16.49 22.42 -3.35
C LEU A 669 17.65 23.32 -2.90
N CYS A 670 17.39 24.60 -2.60
CA CYS A 670 18.42 25.51 -2.10
C CYS A 670 19.05 24.99 -0.79
N LEU A 671 18.24 24.50 0.16
CA LEU A 671 18.71 23.96 1.43
C LEU A 671 19.52 22.66 1.24
N LYS A 672 19.15 21.81 0.29
CA LYS A 672 19.96 20.63 -0.08
C LYS A 672 21.32 21.02 -0.63
N ILE A 673 21.37 22.00 -1.53
CA ILE A 673 22.63 22.54 -2.09
C ILE A 673 23.50 23.13 -0.97
N ARG A 674 22.92 23.90 -0.04
CA ARG A 674 23.65 24.45 1.11
C ARG A 674 24.17 23.38 2.06
N ARG A 675 23.37 22.35 2.33
CA ARG A 675 23.78 21.21 3.16
C ARG A 675 24.92 20.42 2.52
N ALA A 676 25.02 20.41 1.19
CA ALA A 676 26.15 19.85 0.46
C ALA A 676 27.41 20.76 0.45
N GLY A 677 27.36 21.92 1.10
CA GLY A 677 28.50 22.83 1.28
C GLY A 677 28.64 23.92 0.22
N PHE A 678 27.63 24.12 -0.63
CA PHE A 678 27.63 25.13 -1.69
C PHE A 678 26.79 26.36 -1.33
N ASP A 679 27.15 27.50 -1.88
CA ASP A 679 26.44 28.76 -1.69
C ASP A 679 25.35 29.00 -2.73
N ILE A 680 24.41 29.87 -2.35
CA ILE A 680 23.34 30.38 -3.20
C ILE A 680 23.49 31.90 -3.26
N ALA A 681 23.42 32.48 -4.45
CA ALA A 681 23.55 33.92 -4.64
C ALA A 681 22.35 34.55 -5.35
N TYR A 682 22.22 35.86 -5.18
CA TYR A 682 21.28 36.71 -5.89
C TYR A 682 22.05 37.69 -6.79
N GLU A 683 21.67 37.77 -8.07
CA GLU A 683 22.29 38.65 -9.08
C GLU A 683 21.28 39.67 -9.64
N PRO A 684 21.32 40.93 -9.18
CA PRO A 684 20.36 41.97 -9.56
C PRO A 684 20.52 42.51 -10.97
N SER A 685 21.69 42.35 -11.60
CA SER A 685 21.95 42.85 -12.97
C SER A 685 21.28 41.99 -14.04
N ALA A 686 20.84 40.78 -13.69
CA ALA A 686 19.89 39.98 -14.44
C ALA A 686 18.48 40.26 -13.89
N SER A 687 17.60 40.84 -14.73
CA SER A 687 16.23 41.17 -14.31
C SER A 687 15.20 40.59 -15.28
N LEU A 688 14.18 39.95 -14.74
CA LEU A 688 13.06 39.37 -15.50
C LEU A 688 11.72 39.84 -14.94
N TYR A 689 10.73 39.93 -15.81
CA TYR A 689 9.32 40.03 -15.42
C TYR A 689 8.81 38.63 -15.06
N HIS A 690 8.05 38.52 -13.98
CA HIS A 690 7.32 37.30 -13.65
C HIS A 690 5.86 37.66 -13.42
N PHE A 691 4.99 37.23 -14.33
CA PHE A 691 3.57 37.59 -14.35
C PHE A 691 2.71 36.75 -13.38
N GLU A 692 3.32 36.35 -12.26
CA GLU A 692 2.86 35.48 -11.15
C GLU A 692 1.47 34.84 -11.29
N ARG A 693 1.43 33.51 -11.33
CA ARG A 693 0.20 32.68 -11.17
C ARG A 693 -0.82 32.86 -12.29
N ARG A 694 -0.46 33.46 -13.43
CA ARG A 694 -1.34 33.48 -14.61
C ARG A 694 -1.48 32.09 -15.26
N SER A 695 -0.52 31.18 -15.05
CA SER A 695 -0.57 29.78 -15.49
C SER A 695 -1.41 28.85 -14.58
N ILE A 696 -1.64 29.20 -13.31
CA ILE A 696 -2.30 28.34 -12.29
C ILE A 696 -3.75 28.78 -11.97
N ARG A 697 -4.29 29.78 -12.69
CA ARG A 697 -5.55 30.51 -12.44
C ARG A 697 -6.86 29.70 -12.22
N ARG A 698 -6.87 28.36 -12.29
CA ARG A 698 -8.09 27.52 -12.31
C ARG A 698 -8.35 26.60 -11.09
N SER A 699 -7.55 26.61 -10.02
CA SER A 699 -7.88 25.82 -8.81
C SER A 699 -7.89 26.67 -7.52
N GLN A 700 -9.06 27.18 -7.15
CA GLN A 700 -9.25 27.97 -5.91
C GLN A 700 -8.91 27.17 -4.62
N ASP A 701 -8.98 25.84 -4.66
CA ASP A 701 -8.64 24.97 -3.51
C ASP A 701 -7.12 24.86 -3.23
N TYR A 702 -6.27 25.23 -4.19
CA TYR A 702 -4.82 25.03 -4.14
C TYR A 702 -4.10 26.12 -3.33
N MET A 703 -4.59 27.37 -3.39
CA MET A 703 -3.76 28.53 -3.06
C MET A 703 -3.70 28.90 -1.56
N ARG A 704 -4.59 28.37 -0.72
CA ARG A 704 -4.66 28.60 0.75
C ARG A 704 -5.26 27.41 1.50
N GLY A 705 -5.20 26.23 0.89
CA GLY A 705 -5.79 25.01 1.43
C GLY A 705 -4.84 24.24 2.34
N VAL A 706 -5.30 23.06 2.75
CA VAL A 706 -4.52 22.11 3.56
C VAL A 706 -3.22 21.69 2.87
N ALA A 707 -3.17 21.68 1.53
CA ALA A 707 -1.97 21.33 0.77
C ALA A 707 -0.78 22.26 1.06
N SER A 708 -0.97 23.58 0.99
CA SER A 708 0.08 24.55 1.27
C SER A 708 0.50 24.52 2.75
N GLN A 709 -0.46 24.31 3.66
CA GLN A 709 -0.15 24.11 5.09
C GLN A 709 0.64 22.82 5.34
N TYR A 710 0.30 21.73 4.65
CA TYR A 710 1.02 20.46 4.70
C TYR A 710 2.44 20.61 4.18
N ASN A 711 2.63 21.25 3.03
CA ASN A 711 3.97 21.47 2.45
C ASN A 711 4.83 22.35 3.37
N ALA A 712 4.25 23.40 3.95
CA ALA A 712 4.95 24.24 4.94
C ALA A 712 5.35 23.47 6.21
N TRP A 713 4.44 22.63 6.71
CA TRP A 713 4.70 21.73 7.82
C TRP A 713 5.82 20.74 7.47
N LEU A 714 5.72 20.05 6.33
CA LEU A 714 6.70 19.07 5.87
C LEU A 714 8.09 19.71 5.69
N HIS A 715 8.15 20.90 5.09
CA HIS A 715 9.38 21.67 4.94
C HIS A 715 9.97 22.06 6.29
N THR A 716 9.12 22.50 7.24
CA THR A 716 9.55 22.80 8.61
C THR A 716 10.12 21.57 9.28
N GLU A 717 9.40 20.45 9.28
CA GLU A 717 9.85 19.20 9.88
C GLU A 717 11.18 18.72 9.33
N ARG A 718 11.36 18.82 8.00
CA ARG A 718 12.58 18.37 7.32
C ARG A 718 13.78 19.28 7.62
N TRP A 719 13.57 20.59 7.71
CA TRP A 719 14.66 21.58 7.69
C TRP A 719 14.77 22.45 8.95
N ASN A 720 14.00 22.18 10.00
CA ASN A 720 13.90 23.06 11.17
C ASN A 720 15.26 23.47 11.74
N GLY A 721 16.13 22.48 12.00
CA GLY A 721 17.47 22.72 12.56
C GLY A 721 18.36 23.52 11.60
N VAL A 722 18.41 23.13 10.33
CA VAL A 722 19.23 23.79 9.30
C VAL A 722 18.81 25.24 9.10
N ILE A 723 17.50 25.51 9.02
CA ILE A 723 16.99 26.88 8.86
C ILE A 723 17.27 27.70 10.12
N ALA A 724 17.08 27.14 11.31
CA ALA A 724 17.35 27.84 12.56
C ALA A 724 18.82 28.29 12.67
N GLU A 725 19.76 27.39 12.36
CA GLU A 725 21.20 27.69 12.32
C GLU A 725 21.52 28.75 11.26
N LEU A 726 20.99 28.60 10.05
CA LEU A 726 21.21 29.52 8.94
C LEU A 726 20.70 30.94 9.24
N MET A 727 19.51 31.07 9.84
CA MET A 727 18.94 32.36 10.19
C MET A 727 19.65 32.99 11.39
N ALA A 728 20.09 32.20 12.38
CA ALA A 728 20.87 32.70 13.51
C ALA A 728 22.21 33.29 13.07
N ALA A 729 22.95 32.59 12.20
CA ALA A 729 24.21 33.08 11.65
C ALA A 729 24.04 34.42 10.91
N ARG A 730 23.00 34.56 10.09
CA ARG A 730 22.74 35.80 9.33
C ARG A 730 22.22 36.95 10.19
N LEU A 731 21.48 36.65 11.25
CA LEU A 731 21.12 37.63 12.27
C LEU A 731 22.37 38.20 12.95
N SER A 732 23.32 37.34 13.32
CA SER A 732 24.59 37.76 13.92
C SER A 732 25.46 38.59 12.97
N ALA A 733 25.34 38.36 11.66
CA ALA A 733 26.01 39.12 10.60
C ALA A 733 25.28 40.43 10.20
N GLY A 734 24.12 40.74 10.80
CA GLY A 734 23.36 41.97 10.53
C GLY A 734 22.53 41.98 9.24
N GLU A 735 22.41 40.86 8.53
CA GLU A 735 21.84 40.81 7.17
C GLU A 735 20.29 40.76 7.12
N VAL A 736 19.63 40.41 8.23
CA VAL A 736 18.17 40.11 8.25
C VAL A 736 17.35 41.02 9.19
N GLY A 737 18.00 41.83 10.03
CA GLY A 737 17.37 42.54 11.15
C GLY A 737 16.20 43.47 10.77
N ALA A 738 16.29 44.21 9.67
CA ALA A 738 15.22 45.12 9.24
C ALA A 738 14.03 44.41 8.56
N SER A 739 14.26 43.24 7.95
CA SER A 739 13.24 42.49 7.21
C SER A 739 12.38 41.62 8.13
N LEU A 740 12.94 41.11 9.23
CA LEU A 740 12.22 40.33 10.24
C LEU A 740 11.17 41.18 11.00
N ASN A 741 11.49 42.44 11.32
CA ASN A 741 10.54 43.35 11.96
C ASN A 741 9.29 43.62 11.10
N LYS A 742 9.43 43.66 9.76
CA LYS A 742 8.29 43.81 8.84
C LYS A 742 7.50 42.51 8.65
N ALA A 743 8.16 41.34 8.69
CA ALA A 743 7.49 40.05 8.62
C ALA A 743 6.63 39.79 9.86
N ALA A 744 7.15 40.11 11.06
CA ALA A 744 6.41 40.07 12.31
C ALA A 744 5.15 40.97 12.26
N ALA A 745 5.28 42.20 11.75
CA ALA A 745 4.16 43.12 11.59
C ALA A 745 3.11 42.66 10.57
N ARG A 746 3.50 41.98 9.47
CA ARG A 746 2.55 41.40 8.50
C ARG A 746 1.87 40.13 8.97
N SER A 747 2.49 39.37 9.89
CA SER A 747 1.85 38.22 10.54
C SER A 747 0.84 38.61 11.64
N ALA A 748 0.87 39.88 12.07
CA ALA A 748 -0.04 40.45 13.05
C ALA A 748 -1.39 40.90 12.47
N ALA A 749 -1.47 41.15 11.16
CA ALA A 749 -2.68 41.38 10.39
C ALA A 749 -3.16 40.09 9.72
#